data_AF-A0A3N5XFC9-F1
#
_entry.id   AF-A0A3N5XFC9-F1
#
_cell.length_a   1.000
_cell.length_b   1.000
_cell.length_c   1.000
_cell.angle_alpha   90.00
_cell.angle_beta   90.00
_cell.angle_gamma   90.00
#
_symmetry.space_group_name_H-M   'P 1'
#
loop_
_entity.id
_entity.type
_entity.pdbx_description
1 polymer ?
#
loop_
_entity_poly.entity_id
_entity_poly.type
_entity_poly.pdbx_seq_one_letter_code
_entity_poly.pdbx_strand_id
1 'polypeptide(L)'
;MKDSVHNLKRLRRTATASPPDIYDEGYFHGKNSGYPAEGYRRCHPDWTAWLDFLQLLKPAGAFIEIGCAYGYLVNEARQRGYSAFGLDISPFALAQEPDFRAWLLQASASNLPWKDRSADVITLFDVLEHLENPEDCLAEVRRVLKDDGLLLGATPDPAFFKRVEETHISERPPSFWLATLRSLGFHVRFRFSVEDYNFQFVATPSGSPSVPQLHRFQHDHFSQGIVDVVQIEEQTSGLMDALLRSGWGPLAQEGRKLVAFPAALYLLNRCDQPLALILKIRIRHTPDFSTLRVRLNSYVIAEVSLDSEQLERTIQVDTALVPSGGHHLYFDLFPGGPEVFIESIQIDAQPSSRAGLVAGLPFDLFQRYQVSADIARVLRPENLLDVGGYLGDESGHLAVTHDFFQQDGLSSPQIIVTDVRQCDHPDYWKAPAGRQPFPDSSFDLVLSLDVLEHLADADRQAFLHELDRVSRRWIILGAPFASPDVEKAEAQLAQSVMQARHFLKEHRERGLPAQSLVRDFYLSRGYAVTSFPNGYLPSWLYWQVTTQLYFALNDYDVTRRYNSLYGRVFFSGDNREPAYRHILLVSKSPLDAATAAELAGLLSRPNSDPPRIEDLGLQPAFLEIHQRITERAEQRQKSLTDVQFLINQRQKLIGFMQRSIDELRRLEERPLWRKAWDRLREKTR
;
A
#
# COMPACT_ATOMS: atom_id res chain seq x y z
N MET A 1 -21.82 1.13 -1.21
CA MET A 1 -21.05 2.10 -0.40
C MET A 1 -21.87 2.90 0.63
N LYS A 2 -23.15 3.25 0.42
CA LYS A 2 -23.96 3.91 1.48
C LYS A 2 -24.25 2.98 2.69
N ASP A 3 -24.33 1.67 2.46
CA ASP A 3 -24.68 0.69 3.52
C ASP A 3 -23.50 0.21 4.38
N SER A 4 -22.25 0.40 3.94
CA SER A 4 -21.06 -0.06 4.68
C SER A 4 -20.74 0.84 5.89
N VAL A 5 -20.85 2.17 5.73
CA VAL A 5 -20.59 3.13 6.82
C VAL A 5 -21.68 3.11 7.89
N HIS A 6 -22.94 2.86 7.51
CA HIS A 6 -24.05 2.77 8.46
C HIS A 6 -24.00 1.49 9.33
N ASN A 7 -23.44 0.39 8.81
CA ASN A 7 -23.32 -0.88 9.55
C ASN A 7 -22.10 -0.95 10.47
N LEU A 8 -20.99 -0.27 10.14
CA LEU A 8 -19.83 -0.14 11.04
C LEU A 8 -20.18 0.54 12.37
N LYS A 9 -21.11 1.53 12.35
CA LYS A 9 -21.65 2.15 13.57
C LYS A 9 -22.36 1.15 14.50
N ARG A 10 -22.88 0.05 13.97
CA ARG A 10 -23.62 -0.96 14.74
C ARG A 10 -22.69 -1.92 15.48
N LEU A 11 -21.45 -2.09 15.02
CA LEU A 11 -20.45 -3.01 15.58
C LEU A 11 -19.57 -2.39 16.68
N ARG A 12 -19.57 -1.06 16.87
CA ARG A 12 -18.61 -0.35 17.74
C ARG A 12 -19.13 0.10 19.12
N ARG A 13 -20.33 -0.34 19.54
CA ARG A 13 -20.94 0.13 20.78
C ARG A 13 -20.37 -0.56 22.02
N THR A 14 -19.10 -0.30 22.37
CA THR A 14 -18.55 -0.30 23.75
C THR A 14 -17.04 0.00 23.74
N ALA A 15 -16.65 1.22 24.10
CA ALA A 15 -15.44 1.53 24.88
C ALA A 15 -15.51 3.01 25.30
N THR A 16 -15.01 3.30 26.49
CA THR A 16 -15.08 4.57 27.23
C THR A 16 -14.16 5.64 26.65
N ALA A 17 -14.62 6.89 26.59
CA ALA A 17 -13.84 8.05 26.15
C ALA A 17 -12.40 8.07 26.68
N SER A 18 -11.43 8.41 25.82
CA SER A 18 -10.02 8.60 26.17
C SER A 18 -9.89 9.46 27.44
N PRO A 19 -9.15 9.00 28.47
CA PRO A 19 -8.98 9.76 29.71
C PRO A 19 -8.34 11.13 29.42
N PRO A 20 -8.83 12.21 30.05
CA PRO A 20 -8.31 13.57 29.87
C PRO A 20 -6.82 13.74 30.30
N ASP A 21 -6.22 12.73 30.93
CA ASP A 21 -4.88 12.78 31.51
C ASP A 21 -3.75 12.40 30.53
N ILE A 22 -4.05 11.96 29.30
CA ILE A 22 -3.01 11.53 28.33
C ILE A 22 -2.31 12.72 27.67
N TYR A 23 -3.04 13.82 27.43
CA TYR A 23 -2.54 15.02 26.76
C TYR A 23 -2.12 16.11 27.77
N ASP A 24 -1.19 15.76 28.66
CA ASP A 24 -0.69 16.62 29.74
C ASP A 24 0.62 17.35 29.35
N GLU A 25 1.27 17.99 30.34
CA GLU A 25 2.57 18.63 30.14
C GLU A 25 3.62 17.69 29.55
N GLY A 26 3.62 16.42 29.96
CA GLY A 26 4.54 15.40 29.48
C GLY A 26 4.36 15.12 28.00
N TYR A 27 3.10 15.01 27.53
CA TYR A 27 2.81 14.85 26.10
C TYR A 27 3.38 16.02 25.29
N PHE A 28 3.15 17.27 25.69
CA PHE A 28 3.65 18.44 24.95
C PHE A 28 5.16 18.68 25.07
N HIS A 29 5.87 17.88 25.88
CA HIS A 29 7.34 17.89 26.02
C HIS A 29 7.97 16.51 25.75
N GLY A 30 7.32 15.67 24.92
CA GLY A 30 7.94 14.48 24.32
C GLY A 30 7.94 13.21 25.17
N LYS A 31 7.27 13.17 26.33
CA LYS A 31 7.27 11.98 27.20
C LYS A 31 6.59 10.77 26.56
N ASN A 32 5.56 11.00 25.72
CA ASN A 32 4.78 9.97 25.00
C ASN A 32 4.27 10.51 23.64
N SER A 33 5.07 11.35 22.98
CA SER A 33 4.70 11.98 21.70
C SER A 33 5.93 12.19 20.83
N GLY A 34 5.72 12.51 19.56
CA GLY A 34 6.79 12.94 18.66
C GLY A 34 7.41 14.32 18.96
N TYR A 35 6.99 15.02 20.01
CA TYR A 35 7.51 16.37 20.33
C TYR A 35 8.89 16.36 20.99
N PRO A 36 9.69 17.42 20.79
CA PRO A 36 10.98 17.55 21.45
C PRO A 36 10.81 17.92 22.93
N ALA A 37 11.85 17.65 23.73
CA ALA A 37 11.87 17.95 25.16
C ALA A 37 11.76 19.46 25.45
N GLU A 38 12.16 20.31 24.51
CA GLU A 38 12.00 21.76 24.59
C GLU A 38 10.55 22.25 24.41
N GLY A 39 9.63 21.33 24.07
CA GLY A 39 8.19 21.52 24.06
C GLY A 39 7.61 21.99 22.73
N TYR A 40 6.29 21.78 22.57
CA TYR A 40 5.52 22.14 21.37
C TYR A 40 5.72 23.58 20.90
N ARG A 41 5.93 24.53 21.82
CA ARG A 41 6.17 25.95 21.50
C ARG A 41 7.35 26.17 20.54
N ARG A 42 8.36 25.30 20.55
CA ARG A 42 9.54 25.43 19.67
C ARG A 42 9.41 24.69 18.33
N CYS A 43 8.39 23.85 18.18
CA CYS A 43 8.26 22.96 17.03
C CYS A 43 6.84 22.96 16.41
N HIS A 44 6.00 23.94 16.75
CA HIS A 44 4.71 24.10 16.07
C HIS A 44 4.91 24.31 14.56
N PRO A 45 3.97 23.85 13.71
CA PRO A 45 4.08 24.04 12.26
C PRO A 45 4.00 25.51 11.84
N ASP A 46 4.60 25.82 10.69
CA ASP A 46 4.32 27.07 9.97
C ASP A 46 3.03 26.91 9.15
N TRP A 47 2.03 27.72 9.47
CA TRP A 47 0.71 27.67 8.83
C TRP A 47 0.57 28.60 7.62
N THR A 48 1.60 29.35 7.29
CA THR A 48 1.56 30.40 6.25
C THR A 48 1.02 29.88 4.93
N ALA A 49 1.56 28.76 4.44
CA ALA A 49 1.15 28.18 3.16
C ALA A 49 -0.32 27.72 3.15
N TRP A 50 -0.82 27.15 4.25
CA TRP A 50 -2.21 26.72 4.39
C TRP A 50 -3.16 27.92 4.43
N LEU A 51 -2.81 28.95 5.19
CA LEU A 51 -3.59 30.17 5.30
C LEU A 51 -3.58 30.99 3.99
N ASP A 52 -2.48 31.00 3.24
CA ASP A 52 -2.39 31.60 1.90
C ASP A 52 -3.34 30.90 0.93
N PHE A 53 -3.29 29.56 0.89
CA PHE A 53 -4.22 28.77 0.10
C PHE A 53 -5.68 29.02 0.49
N LEU A 54 -5.97 29.07 1.78
CA LEU A 54 -7.30 29.38 2.31
C LEU A 54 -7.78 30.75 1.84
N GLN A 55 -6.93 31.79 1.92
CA GLN A 55 -7.31 33.15 1.51
C GLN A 55 -7.61 33.26 0.01
N LEU A 56 -7.05 32.38 -0.84
CA LEU A 56 -7.39 32.32 -2.27
C LEU A 56 -8.82 31.84 -2.54
N LEU A 57 -9.42 31.08 -1.62
CA LEU A 57 -10.74 30.44 -1.79
C LEU A 57 -11.81 31.02 -0.85
N LYS A 58 -11.42 31.37 0.38
CA LYS A 58 -12.27 31.83 1.48
C LYS A 58 -11.57 32.94 2.26
N PRO A 59 -11.46 34.18 1.74
CA PRO A 59 -10.61 35.23 2.32
C PRO A 59 -10.99 35.69 3.73
N ALA A 60 -12.22 35.44 4.18
CA ALA A 60 -12.70 35.72 5.53
C ALA A 60 -13.86 34.77 5.88
N GLY A 61 -14.20 34.68 7.15
CA GLY A 61 -15.34 33.89 7.63
C GLY A 61 -15.16 33.35 9.04
N ALA A 62 -16.08 32.49 9.44
CA ALA A 62 -15.98 31.70 10.67
C ALA A 62 -14.98 30.55 10.46
N PHE A 63 -13.92 30.53 11.27
CA PHE A 63 -12.86 29.53 11.21
C PHE A 63 -12.88 28.72 12.51
N ILE A 64 -12.87 27.40 12.40
CA ILE A 64 -12.82 26.49 13.55
C ILE A 64 -11.61 25.57 13.40
N GLU A 65 -10.75 25.56 14.40
CA GLU A 65 -9.67 24.57 14.52
C GLU A 65 -10.06 23.48 15.51
N ILE A 66 -10.00 22.23 15.07
CA ILE A 66 -10.16 21.04 15.92
C ILE A 66 -8.76 20.54 16.28
N GLY A 67 -8.49 20.35 17.58
CA GLY A 67 -7.16 19.99 18.07
C GLY A 67 -6.20 21.18 18.06
N CYS A 68 -6.63 22.33 18.59
CA CYS A 68 -5.88 23.58 18.45
C CYS A 68 -4.63 23.69 19.33
N ALA A 69 -4.40 22.73 20.25
CA ALA A 69 -3.31 22.77 21.22
C ALA A 69 -3.19 24.16 21.91
N TYR A 70 -2.08 24.86 21.68
CA TYR A 70 -1.80 26.17 22.30
C TYR A 70 -2.51 27.34 21.58
N GLY A 71 -3.18 27.08 20.44
CA GLY A 71 -3.99 28.06 19.71
C GLY A 71 -3.23 28.93 18.71
N TYR A 72 -2.05 28.51 18.24
CA TYR A 72 -1.22 29.30 17.34
C TYR A 72 -1.88 29.56 15.97
N LEU A 73 -2.44 28.53 15.32
CA LEU A 73 -3.17 28.69 14.06
C LEU A 73 -4.44 29.54 14.24
N VAL A 74 -5.19 29.38 15.34
CA VAL A 74 -6.29 30.29 15.68
C VAL A 74 -5.83 31.76 15.67
N ASN A 75 -4.74 32.07 16.36
CA ASN A 75 -4.23 33.44 16.43
C ASN A 75 -3.81 33.97 15.05
N GLU A 76 -3.05 33.19 14.28
CA GLU A 76 -2.63 33.57 12.92
C GLU A 76 -3.85 33.79 11.99
N ALA A 77 -4.86 32.93 12.05
CA ALA A 77 -6.10 33.11 11.30
C ALA A 77 -6.82 34.41 11.70
N ARG A 78 -6.85 34.78 12.98
CA ARG A 78 -7.44 36.07 13.41
C ARG A 78 -6.65 37.26 12.88
N GLN A 79 -5.32 37.19 12.88
CA GLN A 79 -4.46 38.24 12.29
C GLN A 79 -4.73 38.41 10.79
N ARG A 80 -5.15 37.34 10.12
CA ARG A 80 -5.57 37.33 8.71
C ARG A 80 -7.04 37.70 8.47
N GLY A 81 -7.78 38.09 9.51
CA GLY A 81 -9.15 38.61 9.42
C GLY A 81 -10.28 37.58 9.60
N TYR A 82 -9.97 36.33 9.98
CA TYR A 82 -11.00 35.34 10.30
C TYR A 82 -11.59 35.54 11.69
N SER A 83 -12.87 35.19 11.86
CA SER A 83 -13.46 34.98 13.17
C SER A 83 -13.12 33.56 13.65
N ALA A 84 -11.87 33.38 14.09
CA ALA A 84 -11.34 32.06 14.42
C ALA A 84 -11.53 31.66 15.89
N PHE A 85 -11.86 30.39 16.10
CA PHE A 85 -11.97 29.72 17.39
C PHE A 85 -11.28 28.35 17.31
N GLY A 86 -10.73 27.88 18.42
CA GLY A 86 -10.10 26.56 18.52
C GLY A 86 -10.73 25.72 19.61
N LEU A 87 -10.69 24.39 19.45
CA LEU A 87 -10.99 23.47 20.54
C LEU A 87 -9.89 22.44 20.73
N ASP A 88 -9.68 22.02 21.98
CA ASP A 88 -8.78 20.93 22.35
C ASP A 88 -9.34 20.18 23.57
N ILE A 89 -8.97 18.90 23.73
CA ILE A 89 -9.36 18.13 24.92
C ILE A 89 -8.47 18.48 26.13
N SER A 90 -7.24 18.90 25.88
CA SER A 90 -6.20 19.16 26.87
C SER A 90 -6.42 20.50 27.59
N PRO A 91 -6.75 20.49 28.89
CA PRO A 91 -6.80 21.73 29.66
C PRO A 91 -5.40 22.37 29.81
N PHE A 92 -4.33 21.56 29.80
CA PHE A 92 -2.95 22.05 29.84
C PHE A 92 -2.61 22.86 28.60
N ALA A 93 -2.90 22.34 27.40
CA ALA A 93 -2.58 23.00 26.13
C ALA A 93 -3.28 24.36 26.02
N LEU A 94 -4.57 24.40 26.38
CA LEU A 94 -5.40 25.59 26.31
C LEU A 94 -4.92 26.71 27.24
N ALA A 95 -4.17 26.40 28.30
CA ALA A 95 -3.70 27.37 29.28
C ALA A 95 -2.37 28.07 28.90
N GLN A 96 -1.68 27.61 27.85
CA GLN A 96 -0.30 28.04 27.56
C GLN A 96 -0.18 29.46 26.99
N GLU A 97 -1.21 29.95 26.30
CA GLU A 97 -1.23 31.27 25.66
C GLU A 97 -2.41 32.10 26.19
N PRO A 98 -2.23 32.86 27.29
CA PRO A 98 -3.29 33.66 27.90
C PRO A 98 -3.93 34.68 26.95
N ASP A 99 -3.14 35.22 26.02
CA ASP A 99 -3.59 36.23 25.05
C ASP A 99 -4.65 35.68 24.09
N PHE A 100 -4.62 34.37 23.80
CA PHE A 100 -5.52 33.72 22.85
C PHE A 100 -6.58 32.87 23.54
N ARG A 101 -6.42 32.60 24.85
CA ARG A 101 -7.28 31.74 25.67
C ARG A 101 -8.78 32.02 25.51
N ALA A 102 -9.17 33.27 25.31
CA ALA A 102 -10.56 33.69 25.14
C ALA A 102 -11.23 33.13 23.86
N TRP A 103 -10.45 32.63 22.91
CA TRP A 103 -10.92 32.04 21.65
C TRP A 103 -10.80 30.52 21.62
N LEU A 104 -10.28 29.91 22.69
CA LEU A 104 -10.05 28.48 22.78
C LEU A 104 -11.04 27.83 23.76
N LEU A 105 -11.55 26.66 23.40
CA LEU A 105 -12.57 25.94 24.15
C LEU A 105 -12.12 24.51 24.47
N GLN A 106 -12.35 24.07 25.71
CA GLN A 106 -12.20 22.66 26.03
C GLN A 106 -13.42 21.89 25.56
N ALA A 107 -13.27 21.05 24.53
CA ALA A 107 -14.37 20.27 23.97
C ALA A 107 -13.86 19.01 23.25
N SER A 108 -14.75 18.04 23.05
CA SER A 108 -14.48 16.85 22.24
C SER A 108 -14.77 17.11 20.77
N ALA A 109 -13.92 16.56 19.89
CA ALA A 109 -14.12 16.59 18.44
C ALA A 109 -15.36 15.81 17.97
N SER A 110 -15.90 14.89 18.80
CA SER A 110 -17.08 14.08 18.48
C SER A 110 -18.41 14.77 18.78
N ASN A 111 -18.39 15.97 19.38
CA ASN A 111 -19.59 16.77 19.66
C ASN A 111 -19.25 18.25 19.60
N LEU A 112 -19.31 18.83 18.41
CA LEU A 112 -18.84 20.18 18.16
C LEU A 112 -19.87 21.21 18.68
N PRO A 113 -19.48 22.15 19.57
CA PRO A 113 -20.37 23.14 20.19
C PRO A 113 -20.79 24.30 19.25
N TRP A 114 -20.90 24.02 17.96
CA TRP A 114 -21.38 24.96 16.95
C TRP A 114 -22.67 24.46 16.30
N LYS A 115 -23.45 25.40 15.80
CA LYS A 115 -24.71 25.12 15.10
C LYS A 115 -24.42 24.50 13.73
N ASP A 116 -25.44 23.86 13.18
CA ASP A 116 -25.38 23.37 11.82
C ASP A 116 -25.05 24.51 10.85
N ARG A 117 -24.19 24.23 9.86
CA ARG A 117 -23.83 25.17 8.78
C ARG A 117 -23.38 26.55 9.28
N SER A 118 -22.59 26.61 10.34
CA SER A 118 -22.09 27.87 10.89
C SER A 118 -20.63 28.19 10.54
N ALA A 119 -19.83 27.22 10.08
CA ALA A 119 -18.41 27.42 9.77
C ALA A 119 -18.15 27.58 8.28
N ASP A 120 -17.31 28.56 7.92
CA ASP A 120 -16.79 28.73 6.56
C ASP A 120 -15.53 27.89 6.34
N VAL A 121 -14.71 27.73 7.37
CA VAL A 121 -13.50 26.91 7.36
C VAL A 121 -13.44 26.05 8.63
N ILE A 122 -13.13 24.78 8.47
CA ILE A 122 -12.78 23.87 9.57
C ILE A 122 -11.40 23.26 9.25
N THR A 123 -10.48 23.29 10.21
CA THR A 123 -9.18 22.63 10.12
C THR A 123 -9.04 21.54 11.18
N LEU A 124 -8.36 20.45 10.83
CA LEU A 124 -7.96 19.38 11.76
C LEU A 124 -6.63 18.77 11.31
N PHE A 125 -5.55 19.18 11.95
CA PHE A 125 -4.19 18.74 11.62
C PHE A 125 -3.68 17.82 12.71
N ASP A 126 -3.28 16.61 12.33
CA ASP A 126 -2.73 15.60 13.23
C ASP A 126 -3.68 15.28 14.40
N VAL A 127 -4.97 15.07 14.08
CA VAL A 127 -6.04 14.79 15.04
C VAL A 127 -6.69 13.42 14.82
N LEU A 128 -6.94 13.04 13.56
CA LEU A 128 -7.78 11.87 13.24
C LEU A 128 -7.21 10.56 13.79
N GLU A 129 -5.90 10.42 13.75
CA GLU A 129 -5.12 9.29 14.26
C GLU A 129 -5.27 9.08 15.78
N HIS A 130 -5.68 10.12 16.51
CA HIS A 130 -5.86 10.09 17.96
C HIS A 130 -7.28 9.74 18.40
N LEU A 131 -8.25 9.77 17.48
CA LEU A 131 -9.66 9.60 17.82
C LEU A 131 -10.04 8.13 17.83
N GLU A 132 -10.80 7.68 18.83
CA GLU A 132 -11.36 6.31 18.83
C GLU A 132 -12.39 6.12 17.71
N ASN A 133 -13.17 7.17 17.43
CA ASN A 133 -14.24 7.17 16.42
C ASN A 133 -14.08 8.40 15.50
N PRO A 134 -13.06 8.42 14.63
CA PRO A 134 -12.79 9.56 13.76
C PRO A 134 -13.95 9.86 12.80
N GLU A 135 -14.76 8.86 12.45
CA GLU A 135 -15.94 9.05 11.59
C GLU A 135 -17.02 9.90 12.24
N ASP A 136 -17.16 9.88 13.57
CA ASP A 136 -18.11 10.74 14.28
C ASP A 136 -17.62 12.19 14.31
N CYS A 137 -16.31 12.42 14.45
CA CYS A 137 -15.72 13.75 14.26
C CYS A 137 -15.99 14.26 12.83
N LEU A 138 -15.73 13.47 11.80
CA LEU A 138 -15.97 13.87 10.41
C LEU A 138 -17.47 14.12 10.12
N ALA A 139 -18.37 13.39 10.78
CA ALA A 139 -19.81 13.64 10.69
C ALA A 139 -20.20 14.98 11.34
N GLU A 140 -19.62 15.32 12.49
CA GLU A 140 -19.82 16.62 13.13
C GLU A 140 -19.22 17.77 12.31
N VAL A 141 -18.05 17.57 11.73
CA VAL A 141 -17.45 18.50 10.75
C VAL A 141 -18.43 18.74 9.60
N ARG A 142 -19.02 17.68 9.04
CA ARG A 142 -20.01 17.80 7.97
C ARG A 142 -21.26 18.56 8.41
N ARG A 143 -21.73 18.39 9.66
CA ARG A 143 -22.88 19.10 10.21
C ARG A 143 -22.61 20.59 10.38
N VAL A 144 -21.47 20.95 10.95
CA VAL A 144 -21.10 22.34 11.28
C VAL A 144 -20.66 23.15 10.05
N LEU A 145 -20.04 22.50 9.07
CA LEU A 145 -19.56 23.17 7.86
C LEU A 145 -20.73 23.66 6.99
N LYS A 146 -20.63 24.89 6.50
CA LYS A 146 -21.56 25.45 5.49
C LYS A 146 -21.51 24.64 4.19
N ASP A 147 -22.56 24.75 3.38
CA ASP A 147 -22.64 24.04 2.10
C ASP A 147 -21.55 24.46 1.10
N ASP A 148 -20.95 25.65 1.29
CA ASP A 148 -19.78 26.13 0.55
C ASP A 148 -18.57 26.35 1.48
N GLY A 149 -18.48 25.62 2.59
CA GLY A 149 -17.34 25.67 3.49
C GLY A 149 -16.19 24.77 3.04
N LEU A 150 -15.01 25.01 3.61
CA LEU A 150 -13.81 24.21 3.38
C LEU A 150 -13.39 23.44 4.64
N LEU A 151 -13.05 22.17 4.44
CA LEU A 151 -12.39 21.32 5.41
C LEU A 151 -10.94 21.11 4.97
N LEU A 152 -9.98 21.30 5.86
CA LEU A 152 -8.57 21.04 5.61
C LEU A 152 -8.02 20.17 6.73
N GLY A 153 -7.14 19.25 6.38
CA GLY A 153 -6.52 18.41 7.40
C GLY A 153 -5.30 17.67 6.92
N ALA A 154 -4.59 17.11 7.88
CA ALA A 154 -3.45 16.25 7.70
C ALA A 154 -3.49 15.12 8.73
N THR A 155 -2.99 13.96 8.36
CA THR A 155 -2.88 12.77 9.23
C THR A 155 -1.83 11.82 8.63
N PRO A 156 -1.12 11.01 9.42
CA PRO A 156 -0.13 10.09 8.91
C PRO A 156 -0.75 8.94 8.10
N ASP A 157 -0.08 8.59 7.00
CA ASP A 157 -0.24 7.32 6.33
C ASP A 157 0.57 6.25 7.06
N PRO A 158 -0.08 5.25 7.70
CA PRO A 158 0.59 4.20 8.46
C PRO A 158 1.56 3.34 7.62
N ALA A 159 1.46 3.35 6.30
CA ALA A 159 2.41 2.61 5.45
C ALA A 159 3.81 3.26 5.44
N PHE A 160 3.91 4.56 5.77
CA PHE A 160 5.16 5.33 5.73
C PHE A 160 5.51 5.93 7.10
N PHE A 161 4.57 5.97 8.04
CA PHE A 161 4.83 6.37 9.42
C PHE A 161 5.53 5.24 10.19
N LYS A 162 6.82 5.45 10.50
CA LYS A 162 7.67 4.42 11.15
C LYS A 162 7.78 4.55 12.66
N ARG A 163 7.27 5.64 13.24
CA ARG A 163 7.32 5.89 14.68
C ARG A 163 6.20 5.12 15.38
N VAL A 164 6.47 4.66 16.59
CA VAL A 164 5.43 4.12 17.47
C VAL A 164 5.01 5.25 18.38
N GLU A 165 3.77 5.71 18.24
CA GLU A 165 3.18 6.71 19.12
C GLU A 165 1.93 6.08 19.77
N GLU A 166 1.97 5.87 21.09
CA GLU A 166 0.88 5.16 21.81
C GLU A 166 -0.47 5.89 21.68
N THR A 167 -0.43 7.20 21.46
CA THR A 167 -1.60 8.02 21.23
C THR A 167 -2.22 7.86 19.85
N HIS A 168 -1.53 7.22 18.89
CA HIS A 168 -2.03 6.96 17.54
C HIS A 168 -2.86 5.67 17.51
N ILE A 169 -4.10 5.76 17.96
CA ILE A 169 -5.01 4.62 18.10
C ILE A 169 -5.81 4.32 16.82
N SER A 170 -5.85 5.26 15.87
CA SER A 170 -6.65 5.21 14.65
C SER A 170 -5.88 5.61 13.40
N GLU A 171 -4.64 5.16 13.26
CA GLU A 171 -3.94 5.27 11.98
C GLU A 171 -4.71 4.47 10.91
N ARG A 172 -5.03 5.16 9.81
CA ARG A 172 -5.77 4.60 8.69
C ARG A 172 -5.14 5.07 7.38
N PRO A 173 -5.19 4.25 6.34
CA PRO A 173 -4.54 4.59 5.09
C PRO A 173 -5.32 5.66 4.30
N PRO A 174 -4.70 6.34 3.32
CA PRO A 174 -5.35 7.38 2.52
C PRO A 174 -6.68 6.96 1.90
N SER A 175 -6.81 5.73 1.38
CA SER A 175 -8.07 5.26 0.78
C SER A 175 -9.23 5.26 1.76
N PHE A 176 -8.99 4.93 3.04
CA PHE A 176 -10.00 4.94 4.08
C PHE A 176 -10.53 6.35 4.33
N TRP A 177 -9.64 7.33 4.49
CA TRP A 177 -10.03 8.72 4.74
C TRP A 177 -10.82 9.29 3.56
N LEU A 178 -10.36 9.04 2.34
CA LEU A 178 -11.04 9.47 1.12
C LEU A 178 -12.41 8.83 0.96
N ALA A 179 -12.52 7.52 1.19
CA ALA A 179 -13.81 6.81 1.16
C ALA A 179 -14.78 7.36 2.22
N THR A 180 -14.28 7.61 3.44
CA THR A 180 -15.08 8.14 4.56
C THR A 180 -15.60 9.54 4.26
N LEU A 181 -14.73 10.48 3.86
CA LEU A 181 -15.12 11.84 3.49
C LEU A 181 -16.12 11.85 2.33
N ARG A 182 -15.87 11.05 1.28
CA ARG A 182 -16.79 10.94 0.13
C ARG A 182 -18.15 10.38 0.54
N SER A 183 -18.19 9.40 1.46
CA SER A 183 -19.44 8.85 1.99
C SER A 183 -20.29 9.88 2.75
N LEU A 184 -19.64 10.87 3.38
CA LEU A 184 -20.27 12.00 4.06
C LEU A 184 -20.67 13.14 3.10
N GLY A 185 -20.51 12.93 1.79
CA GLY A 185 -20.93 13.89 0.77
C GLY A 185 -19.92 15.01 0.52
N PHE A 186 -18.64 14.78 0.76
CA PHE A 186 -17.56 15.68 0.37
C PHE A 186 -16.99 15.36 -1.02
N HIS A 187 -16.66 16.41 -1.76
CA HIS A 187 -15.65 16.36 -2.81
C HIS A 187 -14.29 16.61 -2.16
N VAL A 188 -13.30 15.77 -2.46
CA VAL A 188 -12.00 15.78 -1.78
C VAL A 188 -10.88 15.86 -2.80
N ARG A 189 -9.91 16.74 -2.55
CA ARG A 189 -8.57 16.74 -3.15
C ARG A 189 -7.56 16.47 -2.05
N PHE A 190 -6.45 15.83 -2.40
CA PHE A 190 -5.42 15.46 -1.44
C PHE A 190 -4.05 15.59 -2.07
N ARG A 191 -3.00 15.48 -1.26
CA ARG A 191 -1.59 15.40 -1.67
C ARG A 191 -0.78 14.77 -0.54
N PHE A 192 0.48 14.48 -0.82
CA PHE A 192 1.47 14.16 0.21
C PHE A 192 2.41 15.35 0.36
N SER A 193 2.86 15.60 1.60
CA SER A 193 3.85 16.63 1.89
C SER A 193 5.26 16.18 1.47
N VAL A 194 6.27 17.01 1.77
CA VAL A 194 7.69 16.61 1.65
C VAL A 194 8.00 15.38 2.50
N GLU A 195 7.42 15.32 3.70
CA GLU A 195 7.39 14.10 4.51
C GLU A 195 6.38 13.13 3.88
N ASP A 196 6.87 11.96 3.46
CA ASP A 196 6.16 10.98 2.64
C ASP A 196 4.98 10.29 3.35
N TYR A 197 5.01 10.27 4.68
CA TYR A 197 3.92 9.79 5.52
C TYR A 197 2.80 10.80 5.70
N ASN A 198 3.03 12.10 5.47
CA ASN A 198 2.03 13.11 5.79
C ASN A 198 1.00 13.25 4.66
N PHE A 199 -0.17 12.63 4.84
CA PHE A 199 -1.31 12.71 3.94
C PHE A 199 -2.13 13.97 4.26
N GLN A 200 -2.26 14.85 3.28
CA GLN A 200 -2.93 16.15 3.41
C GLN A 200 -4.16 16.19 2.50
N PHE A 201 -5.26 16.77 2.97
CA PHE A 201 -6.49 16.86 2.19
C PHE A 201 -7.20 18.19 2.36
N VAL A 202 -7.96 18.55 1.32
CA VAL A 202 -8.94 19.62 1.29
C VAL A 202 -10.26 19.06 0.78
N ALA A 203 -11.33 19.34 1.50
CA ALA A 203 -12.66 18.84 1.18
C ALA A 203 -13.69 19.97 1.25
N THR A 204 -14.73 19.85 0.44
CA THR A 204 -15.91 20.74 0.46
C THR A 204 -17.15 19.92 0.15
N PRO A 205 -18.35 20.26 0.63
CA PRO A 205 -19.56 19.52 0.28
C PRO A 205 -19.71 19.42 -1.25
N SER A 206 -20.07 18.26 -1.79
CA SER A 206 -19.97 17.98 -3.24
C SER A 206 -20.78 18.92 -4.14
N GLY A 207 -21.78 19.64 -3.61
CA GLY A 207 -22.56 20.64 -4.33
C GLY A 207 -22.00 22.08 -4.26
N SER A 208 -20.84 22.27 -3.61
CA SER A 208 -20.23 23.58 -3.42
C SER A 208 -19.75 24.19 -4.76
N PRO A 209 -19.93 25.51 -4.97
CA PRO A 209 -19.31 26.24 -6.09
C PRO A 209 -17.79 26.31 -6.01
N SER A 210 -17.18 25.93 -4.87
CA SER A 210 -15.73 25.89 -4.67
C SER A 210 -15.08 24.62 -5.25
N VAL A 211 -15.86 23.58 -5.60
CA VAL A 211 -15.34 22.31 -6.17
C VAL A 211 -14.40 22.53 -7.36
N PRO A 212 -14.74 23.34 -8.38
CA PRO A 212 -13.85 23.58 -9.51
C PRO A 212 -12.55 24.29 -9.12
N GLN A 213 -12.44 24.88 -7.93
CA GLN A 213 -11.25 25.61 -7.48
C GLN A 213 -10.28 24.73 -6.68
N LEU A 214 -10.72 23.54 -6.22
CA LEU A 214 -9.88 22.64 -5.42
C LEU A 214 -8.70 22.05 -6.21
N HIS A 215 -8.70 22.10 -7.55
CA HIS A 215 -7.55 21.71 -8.38
C HIS A 215 -6.29 22.55 -8.10
N ARG A 216 -6.43 23.71 -7.44
CA ARG A 216 -5.31 24.55 -7.01
C ARG A 216 -4.51 23.90 -5.88
N PHE A 217 -5.08 22.92 -5.16
CA PHE A 217 -4.37 22.17 -4.13
C PHE A 217 -3.48 21.10 -4.77
N GLN A 218 -2.29 21.50 -5.21
CA GLN A 218 -1.31 20.64 -5.89
C GLN A 218 -0.11 20.33 -4.99
N HIS A 219 0.82 19.49 -5.46
CA HIS A 219 1.96 18.99 -4.67
C HIS A 219 2.83 20.14 -4.12
N ASP A 220 3.30 21.05 -4.98
CA ASP A 220 4.22 22.14 -4.55
C ASP A 220 3.64 23.55 -4.61
N HIS A 221 2.51 23.76 -5.29
CA HIS A 221 2.04 25.09 -5.65
C HIS A 221 0.52 25.26 -5.51
N PHE A 222 0.11 26.51 -5.30
CA PHE A 222 -1.28 26.95 -5.40
C PHE A 222 -1.41 27.97 -6.54
N SER A 223 -1.57 27.52 -7.78
CA SER A 223 -1.62 28.42 -8.94
C SER A 223 -2.82 28.16 -9.85
N GLN A 224 -3.22 29.19 -10.60
CA GLN A 224 -4.24 29.07 -11.63
C GLN A 224 -3.59 28.63 -12.94
N GLY A 225 -4.05 27.51 -13.50
CA GLY A 225 -3.73 27.12 -14.88
C GLY A 225 -2.42 26.38 -15.09
N ILE A 226 -1.63 26.13 -14.03
CA ILE A 226 -0.50 25.19 -14.11
C ILE A 226 -1.01 23.82 -13.68
N VAL A 227 -0.83 22.83 -14.54
CA VAL A 227 -1.16 21.42 -14.26
C VAL A 227 0.17 20.70 -14.03
N ASP A 228 0.18 19.83 -13.02
CA ASP A 228 1.35 19.01 -12.72
C ASP A 228 1.66 18.02 -13.88
N VAL A 229 2.78 17.30 -13.80
CA VAL A 229 3.21 16.33 -14.82
C VAL A 229 2.27 15.12 -14.93
N VAL A 230 1.41 14.90 -13.95
CA VAL A 230 0.44 13.79 -13.92
C VAL A 230 -0.86 14.21 -14.57
N GLN A 231 -1.25 13.49 -15.62
CA GLN A 231 -2.45 13.74 -16.42
C GLN A 231 -3.31 12.47 -16.41
N ILE A 232 -4.53 12.59 -15.90
CA ILE A 232 -5.51 11.50 -15.89
C ILE A 232 -6.53 11.77 -16.98
N GLU A 233 -6.76 10.80 -17.87
CA GLU A 233 -7.74 10.91 -18.94
C GLU A 233 -9.17 11.09 -18.40
N GLU A 234 -10.04 11.75 -19.17
CA GLU A 234 -11.39 12.15 -18.72
C GLU A 234 -12.23 10.94 -18.26
N GLN A 235 -12.22 9.86 -19.03
CA GLN A 235 -12.89 8.60 -18.69
C GLN A 235 -12.37 7.94 -17.40
N THR A 236 -11.13 8.25 -17.02
CA THR A 236 -10.46 7.67 -15.84
C THR A 236 -10.66 8.51 -14.58
N SER A 237 -10.97 9.81 -14.71
CA SER A 237 -11.06 10.77 -13.60
C SER A 237 -12.05 10.37 -12.49
N GLY A 238 -13.07 9.57 -12.82
CA GLY A 238 -14.02 9.01 -11.86
C GLY A 238 -13.60 7.69 -11.20
N LEU A 239 -12.66 6.97 -11.81
CA LEU A 239 -12.28 5.61 -11.44
C LEU A 239 -11.04 5.57 -10.55
N MET A 240 -10.10 6.50 -10.77
CA MET A 240 -8.79 6.47 -10.13
C MET A 240 -8.27 7.88 -9.82
N ASP A 241 -7.54 8.00 -8.72
CA ASP A 241 -6.70 9.18 -8.43
C ASP A 241 -5.22 8.82 -8.59
N ALA A 242 -4.38 9.78 -9.00
CA ALA A 242 -2.94 9.59 -9.13
C ALA A 242 -2.18 10.88 -8.75
N LEU A 243 -1.25 10.79 -7.80
CA LEU A 243 -0.55 11.96 -7.26
C LEU A 243 0.90 11.66 -6.91
N LEU A 244 1.74 12.69 -6.99
CA LEU A 244 3.13 12.63 -6.56
C LEU A 244 3.19 12.37 -5.06
N ARG A 245 4.18 11.55 -4.66
CA ARG A 245 4.45 11.22 -3.27
C ARG A 245 5.85 11.67 -2.85
N SER A 246 6.87 10.86 -3.12
CA SER A 246 8.24 11.12 -2.67
C SER A 246 9.25 11.08 -3.83
N GLY A 247 10.39 11.74 -3.66
CA GLY A 247 11.49 11.73 -4.64
C GLY A 247 11.30 12.65 -5.85
N TRP A 248 10.38 13.62 -5.76
CA TRP A 248 10.12 14.61 -6.80
C TRP A 248 10.73 15.96 -6.46
N GLY A 249 11.49 16.54 -7.40
CA GLY A 249 11.90 17.94 -7.34
C GLY A 249 10.74 18.87 -7.74
N PRO A 250 10.90 20.19 -7.53
CA PRO A 250 9.86 21.17 -7.83
C PRO A 250 9.49 21.16 -9.32
N LEU A 251 8.24 21.52 -9.61
CA LEU A 251 7.79 21.69 -10.99
C LEU A 251 8.56 22.82 -11.69
N ALA A 252 9.16 22.51 -12.85
CA ALA A 252 9.86 23.45 -13.71
C ALA A 252 9.32 23.40 -15.15
N GLN A 253 9.81 24.29 -16.03
CA GLN A 253 9.37 24.35 -17.43
C GLN A 253 9.62 23.03 -18.20
N GLU A 254 10.65 22.28 -17.82
CA GLU A 254 11.03 21.00 -18.43
C GLU A 254 10.38 19.78 -17.77
N GLY A 255 9.44 19.98 -16.85
CA GLY A 255 8.83 18.93 -16.03
C GLY A 255 9.43 18.85 -14.63
N ARG A 256 9.50 17.64 -14.06
CA ARG A 256 10.00 17.40 -12.70
C ARG A 256 11.24 16.52 -12.70
N LYS A 257 12.29 16.97 -12.04
CA LYS A 257 13.49 16.16 -11.78
C LYS A 257 13.18 15.09 -10.72
N LEU A 258 13.63 13.87 -10.94
CA LEU A 258 13.69 12.84 -9.90
C LEU A 258 14.91 13.13 -8.99
N VAL A 259 14.66 13.37 -7.71
CA VAL A 259 15.69 13.79 -6.73
C VAL A 259 16.03 12.71 -5.72
N ALA A 260 15.18 11.67 -5.59
CA ALA A 260 15.46 10.49 -4.81
C ALA A 260 14.97 9.24 -5.55
N PHE A 261 15.62 8.11 -5.32
CA PHE A 261 15.25 6.82 -5.88
C PHE A 261 15.07 5.80 -4.74
N PRO A 262 13.95 5.06 -4.69
CA PRO A 262 12.81 5.18 -5.59
C PRO A 262 12.07 6.52 -5.44
N ALA A 263 11.71 7.15 -6.55
CA ALA A 263 10.65 8.16 -6.55
C ALA A 263 9.30 7.44 -6.63
N ALA A 264 8.28 7.95 -5.95
CA ALA A 264 6.99 7.28 -5.81
C ALA A 264 5.83 8.16 -6.29
N LEU A 265 4.94 7.58 -7.08
CA LEU A 265 3.63 8.12 -7.43
C LEU A 265 2.57 7.24 -6.76
N TYR A 266 1.66 7.85 -6.01
CA TYR A 266 0.51 7.18 -5.41
C TYR A 266 -0.61 7.01 -6.44
N LEU A 267 -1.17 5.82 -6.54
CA LEU A 267 -2.36 5.51 -7.32
C LEU A 267 -3.47 5.04 -6.38
N LEU A 268 -4.70 5.52 -6.54
CA LEU A 268 -5.86 5.02 -5.81
C LEU A 268 -6.91 4.52 -6.79
N ASN A 269 -7.09 3.21 -6.88
CA ASN A 269 -8.27 2.65 -7.52
C ASN A 269 -9.47 2.84 -6.59
N ARG A 270 -10.43 3.65 -7.02
CA ARG A 270 -11.64 4.01 -6.27
C ARG A 270 -12.78 3.02 -6.48
N CYS A 271 -12.63 2.12 -7.45
CA CYS A 271 -13.62 1.12 -7.78
C CYS A 271 -13.51 -0.05 -6.80
N ASP A 272 -14.60 -0.79 -6.68
CA ASP A 272 -14.61 -2.08 -6.00
C ASP A 272 -13.91 -3.16 -6.83
N GLN A 273 -13.92 -3.04 -8.15
CA GLN A 273 -13.28 -3.95 -9.10
C GLN A 273 -11.86 -3.51 -9.52
N PRO A 274 -11.02 -4.43 -10.02
CA PRO A 274 -9.70 -4.10 -10.54
C PRO A 274 -9.77 -3.19 -11.77
N LEU A 275 -8.74 -2.38 -11.98
CA LEU A 275 -8.56 -1.57 -13.18
C LEU A 275 -7.41 -2.09 -14.03
N ALA A 276 -7.58 -2.06 -15.36
CA ALA A 276 -6.51 -2.22 -16.33
C ALA A 276 -5.90 -0.84 -16.64
N LEU A 277 -4.72 -0.60 -16.10
CA LEU A 277 -3.93 0.62 -16.20
C LEU A 277 -3.10 0.64 -17.49
N ILE A 278 -3.21 1.75 -18.21
CA ILE A 278 -2.40 2.12 -19.38
C ILE A 278 -1.59 3.35 -19.01
N LEU A 279 -0.28 3.32 -19.23
CA LEU A 279 0.62 4.44 -18.93
C LEU A 279 1.39 4.88 -20.15
N LYS A 280 1.55 6.20 -20.28
CA LYS A 280 2.51 6.80 -21.21
C LYS A 280 3.32 7.86 -20.49
N ILE A 281 4.62 7.61 -20.34
CA ILE A 281 5.53 8.43 -19.55
C ILE A 281 6.58 9.02 -20.49
N ARG A 282 6.65 10.35 -20.58
CA ARG A 282 7.71 11.03 -21.32
C ARG A 282 8.81 11.45 -20.37
N ILE A 283 10.03 11.06 -20.69
CA ILE A 283 11.21 11.35 -19.90
C ILE A 283 12.27 12.04 -20.74
N ARG A 284 13.03 12.92 -20.10
CA ARG A 284 14.30 13.46 -20.56
C ARG A 284 15.38 13.09 -19.56
N HIS A 285 16.59 12.82 -20.00
CA HIS A 285 17.70 12.59 -19.08
C HIS A 285 19.03 13.16 -19.60
N THR A 286 19.99 13.34 -18.69
CA THR A 286 21.35 13.74 -19.08
C THR A 286 22.12 12.58 -19.72
N PRO A 287 23.15 12.84 -20.54
CA PRO A 287 23.94 11.77 -21.17
C PRO A 287 24.73 10.96 -20.14
N ASP A 288 24.27 9.75 -19.84
CA ASP A 288 25.00 8.73 -19.08
C ASP A 288 24.33 7.37 -19.29
N PHE A 289 25.02 6.28 -18.98
CA PHE A 289 24.43 4.95 -19.05
C PHE A 289 23.76 4.58 -17.72
N SER A 290 22.46 4.29 -17.77
CA SER A 290 21.71 3.73 -16.64
C SER A 290 20.46 2.99 -17.13
N THR A 291 19.75 2.33 -16.22
CA THR A 291 18.45 1.75 -16.48
C THR A 291 17.42 2.39 -15.56
N LEU A 292 16.36 2.93 -16.14
CA LEU A 292 15.18 3.38 -15.39
C LEU A 292 14.16 2.25 -15.38
N ARG A 293 13.77 1.79 -14.19
CA ARG A 293 12.70 0.81 -13.98
C ARG A 293 11.46 1.53 -13.46
N VAL A 294 10.32 1.17 -14.01
CA VAL A 294 9.01 1.56 -13.48
C VAL A 294 8.39 0.31 -12.86
N ARG A 295 8.10 0.36 -11.57
CA ARG A 295 7.45 -0.73 -10.83
C ARG A 295 6.05 -0.33 -10.39
N LEU A 296 5.08 -1.23 -10.52
CA LEU A 296 3.82 -1.18 -9.79
C LEU A 296 3.95 -2.08 -8.55
N ASN A 297 3.98 -1.46 -7.37
CA ASN A 297 4.36 -2.12 -6.13
C ASN A 297 5.70 -2.87 -6.31
N SER A 298 5.71 -4.19 -6.19
CA SER A 298 6.92 -5.02 -6.37
C SER A 298 7.25 -5.36 -7.82
N TYR A 299 6.28 -5.27 -8.75
CA TYR A 299 6.46 -5.73 -10.13
C TYR A 299 6.99 -4.64 -11.05
N VAL A 300 8.10 -4.92 -11.74
CA VAL A 300 8.59 -4.16 -12.89
C VAL A 300 7.59 -4.30 -14.03
N ILE A 301 6.93 -3.20 -14.37
CA ILE A 301 6.00 -3.08 -15.49
C ILE A 301 6.66 -2.48 -16.74
N ALA A 302 7.76 -1.76 -16.57
CA ALA A 302 8.62 -1.29 -17.65
C ALA A 302 10.08 -1.14 -17.21
N GLU A 303 11.00 -1.36 -18.15
CA GLU A 303 12.44 -1.18 -17.98
C GLU A 303 12.97 -0.50 -19.25
N VAL A 304 13.70 0.62 -19.11
CA VAL A 304 14.28 1.35 -20.25
C VAL A 304 15.75 1.66 -19.99
N SER A 305 16.59 1.37 -20.98
CA SER A 305 18.00 1.78 -20.97
C SER A 305 18.12 3.25 -21.36
N LEU A 306 18.88 3.99 -20.57
CA LEU A 306 19.26 5.38 -20.78
C LEU A 306 20.66 5.40 -21.39
N ASP A 307 20.85 6.16 -22.46
CA ASP A 307 22.12 6.27 -23.18
C ASP A 307 22.35 7.69 -23.72
N SER A 308 23.56 7.96 -24.23
CA SER A 308 23.92 9.28 -24.75
C SER A 308 23.36 9.59 -26.14
N GLU A 309 22.73 8.63 -26.83
CA GLU A 309 22.24 8.80 -28.21
C GLU A 309 20.81 9.32 -28.24
N GLN A 310 19.96 8.85 -27.32
CA GLN A 310 18.57 9.25 -27.23
C GLN A 310 18.24 9.71 -25.81
N LEU A 311 18.32 11.03 -25.62
CA LEU A 311 18.09 11.73 -24.34
C LEU A 311 16.61 11.90 -23.99
N GLU A 312 15.71 11.70 -24.96
CA GLU A 312 14.26 11.78 -24.78
C GLU A 312 13.61 10.43 -25.11
N ARG A 313 12.79 9.92 -24.19
CA ARG A 313 12.13 8.62 -24.35
C ARG A 313 10.69 8.65 -23.91
N THR A 314 9.88 7.80 -24.54
CA THR A 314 8.52 7.50 -24.10
C THR A 314 8.46 6.06 -23.63
N ILE A 315 8.06 5.86 -22.38
CA ILE A 315 7.76 4.55 -21.81
C ILE A 315 6.26 4.32 -21.96
N GLN A 316 5.88 3.19 -22.54
CA GLN A 316 4.50 2.78 -22.67
C GLN A 316 4.26 1.48 -21.90
N VAL A 317 3.21 1.46 -21.10
CA VAL A 317 2.70 0.24 -20.43
C VAL A 317 1.29 0.02 -20.94
N ASP A 318 1.08 -1.10 -21.65
CA ASP A 318 -0.19 -1.36 -22.32
C ASP A 318 -1.27 -1.86 -21.36
N THR A 319 -0.93 -2.69 -20.37
CA THR A 319 -1.88 -3.11 -19.34
C THR A 319 -1.15 -3.61 -18.08
N ALA A 320 -1.40 -2.95 -16.96
CA ALA A 320 -1.13 -3.48 -15.61
C ALA A 320 -2.43 -3.48 -14.80
N LEU A 321 -2.68 -4.53 -14.02
CA LEU A 321 -3.91 -4.63 -13.22
C LEU A 321 -3.67 -4.01 -11.84
N VAL A 322 -4.55 -3.11 -11.45
CA VAL A 322 -4.53 -2.39 -10.18
C VAL A 322 -5.78 -2.82 -9.38
N PRO A 323 -5.62 -3.60 -8.30
CA PRO A 323 -6.70 -3.94 -7.36
C PRO A 323 -7.39 -2.70 -6.78
N SER A 324 -8.50 -2.88 -6.05
CA SER A 324 -9.09 -1.77 -5.30
C SER A 324 -8.13 -1.29 -4.20
N GLY A 325 -8.17 0.00 -3.88
CA GLY A 325 -7.31 0.61 -2.86
C GLY A 325 -6.09 1.34 -3.41
N GLY A 326 -5.15 1.67 -2.50
CA GLY A 326 -3.95 2.45 -2.80
C GLY A 326 -2.76 1.59 -3.22
N HIS A 327 -2.06 2.05 -4.24
CA HIS A 327 -0.90 1.41 -4.86
C HIS A 327 0.18 2.45 -5.17
N HIS A 328 1.38 1.98 -5.50
CA HIS A 328 2.49 2.87 -5.83
C HIS A 328 3.11 2.50 -7.17
N LEU A 329 3.35 3.51 -8.00
CA LEU A 329 4.33 3.44 -9.07
C LEU A 329 5.67 3.95 -8.55
N TYR A 330 6.69 3.11 -8.60
CA TYR A 330 8.05 3.47 -8.24
C TYR A 330 8.91 3.65 -9.48
N PHE A 331 9.79 4.64 -9.44
CA PHE A 331 10.81 4.91 -10.44
C PHE A 331 12.17 4.63 -9.81
N ASP A 332 12.87 3.59 -10.26
CA ASP A 332 14.21 3.23 -9.79
C ASP A 332 15.24 3.46 -10.89
N LEU A 333 16.39 4.03 -10.51
CA LEU A 333 17.51 4.25 -11.41
C LEU A 333 18.68 3.34 -11.01
N PHE A 334 19.19 2.53 -11.94
CA PHE A 334 20.29 1.61 -11.66
C PHE A 334 21.21 1.34 -12.86
N PRO A 335 22.55 1.33 -12.68
CA PRO A 335 23.27 2.02 -11.61
C PRO A 335 23.07 3.54 -11.78
N GLY A 336 23.08 4.34 -10.70
CA GLY A 336 22.84 5.80 -10.83
C GLY A 336 23.80 6.50 -11.80
N GLY A 337 23.50 7.76 -12.14
CA GLY A 337 24.35 8.54 -13.05
C GLY A 337 23.65 9.77 -13.62
N PRO A 338 22.68 9.59 -14.53
CA PRO A 338 22.02 10.69 -15.19
C PRO A 338 20.97 11.33 -14.27
N GLU A 339 20.79 12.64 -14.47
CA GLU A 339 19.60 13.32 -13.99
C GLU A 339 18.43 12.92 -14.89
N VAL A 340 17.28 12.58 -14.29
CA VAL A 340 16.07 12.18 -15.00
C VAL A 340 14.98 13.20 -14.72
N PHE A 341 14.36 13.70 -15.77
CA PHE A 341 13.24 14.62 -15.76
C PHE A 341 12.01 13.92 -16.34
N ILE A 342 10.92 13.91 -15.58
CA ILE A 342 9.61 13.44 -16.03
C ILE A 342 8.86 14.65 -16.58
N GLU A 343 8.56 14.63 -17.88
CA GLU A 343 7.86 15.71 -18.55
C GLU A 343 6.34 15.55 -18.46
N SER A 344 5.87 14.30 -18.58
CA SER A 344 4.46 13.97 -18.45
C SER A 344 4.27 12.49 -18.11
N ILE A 345 3.22 12.20 -17.35
CA ILE A 345 2.68 10.87 -17.06
C ILE A 345 1.21 10.92 -17.45
N GLN A 346 0.87 10.31 -18.58
CA GLN A 346 -0.52 10.13 -19.00
C GLN A 346 -1.04 8.80 -18.47
N ILE A 347 -2.18 8.84 -17.80
CA ILE A 347 -2.79 7.70 -17.12
C ILE A 347 -4.20 7.50 -17.65
N ASP A 348 -4.42 6.32 -18.20
CA ASP A 348 -5.75 5.82 -18.56
C ASP A 348 -6.01 4.49 -17.86
N ALA A 349 -7.25 4.23 -17.50
CA ALA A 349 -7.65 3.01 -16.83
C ALA A 349 -9.09 2.64 -17.13
N GLN A 350 -9.33 1.34 -17.31
CA GLN A 350 -10.67 0.79 -17.55
C GLN A 350 -10.97 -0.35 -16.56
N PRO A 351 -12.23 -0.55 -16.17
CA PRO A 351 -12.62 -1.73 -15.40
C PRO A 351 -12.12 -3.05 -15.99
N SER A 352 -11.68 -3.96 -15.13
CA SER A 352 -11.19 -5.27 -15.50
C SER A 352 -11.79 -6.37 -14.60
N SER A 353 -11.70 -7.61 -15.04
CA SER A 353 -12.30 -8.75 -14.34
C SER A 353 -11.50 -9.15 -13.09
N ARG A 354 -12.21 -9.43 -11.99
CA ARG A 354 -11.62 -10.06 -10.79
C ARG A 354 -10.99 -11.41 -11.10
N ALA A 355 -11.64 -12.22 -11.94
CA ALA A 355 -11.11 -13.52 -12.36
C ALA A 355 -9.73 -13.41 -13.02
N GLY A 356 -9.54 -12.41 -13.90
CA GLY A 356 -8.25 -12.12 -14.52
C GLY A 356 -7.20 -11.61 -13.53
N LEU A 357 -7.61 -10.83 -12.52
CA LEU A 357 -6.71 -10.40 -11.44
C LEU A 357 -6.24 -11.59 -10.60
N VAL A 358 -7.18 -12.37 -10.03
CA VAL A 358 -6.84 -13.45 -9.09
C VAL A 358 -6.06 -14.59 -9.75
N ALA A 359 -6.33 -14.87 -11.03
CA ALA A 359 -5.60 -15.90 -11.77
C ALA A 359 -4.09 -15.60 -11.87
N GLY A 360 -3.68 -14.33 -11.87
CA GLY A 360 -2.27 -13.95 -11.94
C GLY A 360 -1.57 -13.83 -10.58
N LEU A 361 -2.25 -14.07 -9.47
CA LEU A 361 -1.66 -14.05 -8.13
C LEU A 361 -0.74 -15.26 -7.92
N PRO A 362 0.27 -15.16 -7.02
CA PRO A 362 1.07 -16.31 -6.60
C PRO A 362 0.19 -17.54 -6.35
N PHE A 363 0.60 -18.69 -6.90
CA PHE A 363 -0.25 -19.90 -6.92
C PHE A 363 -0.77 -20.27 -5.53
N ASP A 364 0.05 -20.12 -4.48
CA ASP A 364 -0.31 -20.45 -3.10
C ASP A 364 -1.44 -19.55 -2.57
N LEU A 365 -1.40 -18.24 -2.87
CA LEU A 365 -2.48 -17.30 -2.53
C LEU A 365 -3.75 -17.64 -3.29
N PHE A 366 -3.65 -17.85 -4.61
CA PHE A 366 -4.80 -18.21 -5.43
C PHE A 366 -5.45 -19.51 -4.94
N GLN A 367 -4.64 -20.53 -4.70
CA GLN A 367 -5.08 -21.86 -4.31
C GLN A 367 -5.93 -21.86 -3.02
N ARG A 368 -5.43 -21.24 -1.95
CA ARG A 368 -6.07 -21.30 -0.62
C ARG A 368 -7.33 -20.44 -0.55
N TYR A 369 -7.30 -19.27 -1.20
CA TYR A 369 -8.45 -18.38 -1.24
C TYR A 369 -9.55 -18.88 -2.18
N GLN A 370 -9.20 -19.49 -3.32
CA GLN A 370 -10.20 -20.01 -4.26
C GLN A 370 -11.03 -21.14 -3.64
N VAL A 371 -10.42 -22.07 -2.92
CA VAL A 371 -11.19 -23.13 -2.20
C VAL A 371 -12.06 -22.53 -1.10
N SER A 372 -11.55 -21.56 -0.35
CA SER A 372 -12.30 -20.89 0.71
C SER A 372 -13.49 -20.09 0.16
N ALA A 373 -13.32 -19.44 -1.00
CA ALA A 373 -14.38 -18.76 -1.72
C ALA A 373 -15.43 -19.74 -2.28
N ASP A 374 -15.00 -20.91 -2.77
CA ASP A 374 -15.91 -21.98 -3.20
C ASP A 374 -16.77 -22.48 -2.03
N ILE A 375 -16.18 -22.67 -0.83
CA ILE A 375 -16.91 -23.03 0.39
C ILE A 375 -17.89 -21.91 0.79
N ALA A 376 -17.42 -20.67 0.87
CA ALA A 376 -18.26 -19.53 1.26
C ALA A 376 -19.42 -19.30 0.29
N ARG A 377 -19.26 -19.61 -1.01
CA ARG A 377 -20.34 -19.53 -2.01
C ARG A 377 -21.49 -20.50 -1.70
N VAL A 378 -21.18 -21.67 -1.15
CA VAL A 378 -22.20 -22.63 -0.69
C VAL A 378 -22.86 -22.13 0.60
N LEU A 379 -22.08 -21.58 1.54
CA LEU A 379 -22.58 -21.10 2.84
C LEU A 379 -23.39 -19.80 2.76
N ARG A 380 -23.10 -18.93 1.79
CA ARG A 380 -23.74 -17.63 1.55
C ARG A 380 -23.82 -16.73 2.81
N PRO A 381 -22.68 -16.41 3.44
CA PRO A 381 -22.67 -15.51 4.61
C PRO A 381 -23.11 -14.09 4.23
N GLU A 382 -23.75 -13.37 5.15
CA GLU A 382 -24.08 -11.95 4.96
C GLU A 382 -22.85 -11.05 5.17
N ASN A 383 -21.99 -11.43 6.11
CA ASN A 383 -20.73 -10.75 6.40
C ASN A 383 -19.60 -11.72 6.74
N LEU A 384 -18.37 -11.30 6.46
CA LEU A 384 -17.15 -12.09 6.58
C LEU A 384 -16.04 -11.26 7.23
N LEU A 385 -15.33 -11.85 8.18
CA LEU A 385 -14.06 -11.33 8.69
C LEU A 385 -12.91 -12.21 8.19
N ASP A 386 -11.92 -11.61 7.56
CA ASP A 386 -10.69 -12.29 7.13
C ASP A 386 -9.53 -11.90 8.08
N VAL A 387 -9.09 -12.85 8.91
CA VAL A 387 -8.03 -12.67 9.89
C VAL A 387 -6.70 -13.19 9.33
N GLY A 388 -5.74 -12.29 9.18
CA GLY A 388 -4.49 -12.52 8.43
C GLY A 388 -4.65 -12.31 6.93
N GLY A 389 -5.68 -11.56 6.50
CA GLY A 389 -6.09 -11.46 5.10
C GLY A 389 -5.22 -10.56 4.22
N TYR A 390 -3.94 -10.32 4.56
CA TYR A 390 -3.06 -9.51 3.73
C TYR A 390 -2.59 -10.27 2.48
N LEU A 391 -3.18 -9.94 1.32
CA LEU A 391 -2.87 -10.52 0.01
C LEU A 391 -1.80 -9.71 -0.73
N GLY A 392 -0.61 -9.59 -0.15
CA GLY A 392 0.44 -8.71 -0.67
C GLY A 392 1.86 -9.07 -0.25
N ASP A 393 2.80 -8.21 -0.66
CA ASP A 393 4.19 -8.22 -0.20
C ASP A 393 4.55 -6.89 0.49
N GLU A 394 5.83 -6.67 0.78
CA GLU A 394 6.31 -5.47 1.47
C GLU A 394 6.10 -4.16 0.68
N SER A 395 5.85 -4.24 -0.63
CA SER A 395 5.63 -3.08 -1.51
C SER A 395 4.15 -2.74 -1.73
N GLY A 396 3.23 -3.53 -1.17
CA GLY A 396 1.78 -3.31 -1.21
C GLY A 396 0.98 -4.57 -1.52
N HIS A 397 -0.35 -4.45 -1.51
CA HIS A 397 -1.24 -5.57 -1.83
C HIS A 397 -1.30 -5.85 -3.34
N LEU A 398 -1.41 -7.13 -3.69
CA LEU A 398 -1.54 -7.65 -5.05
C LEU A 398 -2.99 -7.95 -5.44
N ALA A 399 -3.84 -8.14 -4.43
CA ALA A 399 -5.29 -8.25 -4.48
C ALA A 399 -5.85 -7.92 -3.10
N VAL A 400 -7.18 -7.89 -2.97
CA VAL A 400 -7.87 -7.86 -1.68
C VAL A 400 -8.84 -9.04 -1.59
N THR A 401 -9.26 -9.42 -0.39
CA THR A 401 -10.21 -10.52 -0.17
C THR A 401 -11.47 -10.37 -1.04
N HIS A 402 -11.93 -9.13 -1.26
CA HIS A 402 -13.05 -8.81 -2.16
C HIS A 402 -12.90 -9.43 -3.57
N ASP A 403 -11.68 -9.56 -4.10
CA ASP A 403 -11.43 -10.08 -5.44
C ASP A 403 -11.80 -11.57 -5.61
N PHE A 404 -11.76 -12.34 -4.52
CA PHE A 404 -12.18 -13.75 -4.53
C PHE A 404 -13.67 -13.93 -4.24
N PHE A 405 -14.24 -13.10 -3.34
CA PHE A 405 -15.57 -13.33 -2.78
C PHE A 405 -16.68 -12.47 -3.43
N GLN A 406 -16.33 -11.51 -4.30
CA GLN A 406 -17.29 -10.63 -4.98
C GLN A 406 -17.30 -10.80 -6.52
N GLN A 407 -17.28 -12.05 -7.01
CA GLN A 407 -17.33 -12.32 -8.45
C GLN A 407 -18.76 -12.17 -9.01
N ASP A 408 -18.84 -11.84 -10.31
CA ASP A 408 -20.08 -11.45 -11.00
C ASP A 408 -21.22 -12.46 -10.81
N GLY A 409 -22.43 -11.94 -10.54
CA GLY A 409 -23.67 -12.73 -10.48
C GLY A 409 -23.99 -13.40 -9.14
N LEU A 410 -23.27 -13.07 -8.06
CA LEU A 410 -23.47 -13.65 -6.72
C LEU A 410 -23.82 -12.59 -5.66
N SER A 411 -24.54 -13.01 -4.61
CA SER A 411 -24.70 -12.20 -3.39
C SER A 411 -23.38 -12.16 -2.63
N SER A 412 -22.71 -11.01 -2.65
CA SER A 412 -21.41 -10.80 -2.01
C SER A 412 -21.58 -10.47 -0.51
N PRO A 413 -20.83 -11.10 0.39
CA PRO A 413 -20.81 -10.70 1.80
C PRO A 413 -20.20 -9.30 1.95
N GLN A 414 -20.55 -8.61 3.02
CA GLN A 414 -19.73 -7.51 3.54
C GLN A 414 -18.44 -8.09 4.11
N ILE A 415 -17.28 -7.60 3.67
CA ILE A 415 -15.99 -8.17 4.05
C ILE A 415 -15.23 -7.11 4.86
N ILE A 416 -14.67 -7.54 5.98
CA ILE A 416 -13.67 -6.78 6.73
C ILE A 416 -12.42 -7.64 6.80
N VAL A 417 -11.26 -7.02 6.66
CA VAL A 417 -9.96 -7.70 6.71
C VAL A 417 -9.16 -7.17 7.88
N THR A 418 -8.51 -8.06 8.62
CA THR A 418 -7.61 -7.74 9.74
C THR A 418 -6.28 -8.43 9.58
N ASP A 419 -5.19 -7.73 9.86
CA ASP A 419 -3.84 -8.30 9.87
C ASP A 419 -2.90 -7.36 10.65
N VAL A 420 -1.72 -7.85 11.03
CA VAL A 420 -0.68 -7.02 11.68
C VAL A 420 0.04 -6.10 10.69
N ARG A 421 0.01 -6.44 9.40
CA ARG A 421 0.53 -5.63 8.30
C ARG A 421 -0.40 -4.46 8.01
N GLN A 422 0.07 -3.54 7.18
CA GLN A 422 -0.73 -2.43 6.67
C GLN A 422 -1.13 -2.72 5.23
N CYS A 423 -2.40 -2.46 4.89
CA CYS A 423 -2.91 -2.42 3.52
C CYS A 423 -3.64 -1.10 3.32
N ASP A 424 -3.47 -0.49 2.15
CA ASP A 424 -4.21 0.71 1.77
C ASP A 424 -5.55 0.30 1.13
N HIS A 425 -6.49 -0.11 1.96
CA HIS A 425 -7.86 -0.40 1.54
C HIS A 425 -8.86 0.03 2.64
N PRO A 426 -10.04 0.60 2.29
CA PRO A 426 -10.99 1.10 3.30
C PRO A 426 -11.51 0.04 4.28
N ASP A 427 -11.68 -1.20 3.82
CA ASP A 427 -12.21 -2.29 4.63
C ASP A 427 -11.12 -3.09 5.38
N TYR A 428 -9.88 -2.59 5.38
CA TYR A 428 -8.74 -3.23 6.04
C TYR A 428 -8.37 -2.56 7.37
N TRP A 429 -8.05 -3.38 8.37
CA TRP A 429 -7.77 -2.96 9.73
C TRP A 429 -6.49 -3.59 10.25
N LYS A 430 -5.61 -2.78 10.82
CA LYS A 430 -4.43 -3.30 11.52
C LYS A 430 -4.85 -3.87 12.88
N ALA A 431 -4.73 -5.17 13.06
CA ALA A 431 -5.08 -5.86 14.31
C ALA A 431 -4.31 -7.18 14.48
N PRO A 432 -3.93 -7.56 15.71
CA PRO A 432 -3.28 -8.84 15.97
C PRO A 432 -4.26 -10.00 15.82
N ALA A 433 -3.78 -11.15 15.35
CA ALA A 433 -4.60 -12.33 15.14
C ALA A 433 -5.36 -12.78 16.41
N GLY A 434 -4.68 -12.78 17.56
CA GLY A 434 -5.23 -13.25 18.84
C GLY A 434 -6.24 -12.33 19.52
N ARG A 435 -6.49 -11.11 19.00
CA ARG A 435 -7.48 -10.19 19.56
C ARG A 435 -8.02 -9.24 18.49
N GLN A 436 -9.22 -9.52 18.04
CA GLN A 436 -9.95 -8.75 17.05
C GLN A 436 -10.74 -7.61 17.71
N PRO A 437 -10.80 -6.41 17.09
CA PRO A 437 -11.45 -5.23 17.64
C PRO A 437 -12.99 -5.26 17.46
N PHE A 438 -13.60 -6.44 17.54
CA PHE A 438 -15.02 -6.65 17.29
C PHE A 438 -15.70 -7.37 18.46
N PRO A 439 -16.98 -7.07 18.74
CA PRO A 439 -17.78 -7.82 19.71
C PRO A 439 -17.96 -9.29 19.34
N ASP A 440 -18.43 -10.07 20.31
CA ASP A 440 -18.74 -11.49 20.13
C ASP A 440 -19.78 -11.70 19.03
N SER A 441 -19.63 -12.78 18.25
CA SER A 441 -20.58 -13.20 17.19
C SER A 441 -20.92 -12.11 16.16
N SER A 442 -19.96 -11.22 15.86
CA SER A 442 -20.14 -10.11 14.92
C SER A 442 -20.23 -10.56 13.44
N PHE A 443 -19.65 -11.70 13.09
CA PHE A 443 -19.52 -12.15 11.70
C PHE A 443 -20.11 -13.54 11.47
N ASP A 444 -20.85 -13.74 10.38
CA ASP A 444 -21.40 -15.03 9.98
C ASP A 444 -20.32 -16.05 9.74
N LEU A 445 -19.31 -15.64 8.98
CA LEU A 445 -18.14 -16.43 8.64
C LEU A 445 -16.88 -15.69 9.06
N VAL A 446 -16.01 -16.38 9.79
CA VAL A 446 -14.63 -15.93 10.02
C VAL A 446 -13.70 -16.81 9.19
N LEU A 447 -12.88 -16.18 8.36
CA LEU A 447 -11.84 -16.80 7.55
C LEU A 447 -10.48 -16.54 8.20
N SER A 448 -9.61 -17.53 8.24
CA SER A 448 -8.19 -17.34 8.51
C SER A 448 -7.38 -18.41 7.79
N LEU A 449 -6.42 -17.98 6.97
CA LEU A 449 -5.62 -18.85 6.12
C LEU A 449 -4.15 -18.54 6.36
N ASP A 450 -3.40 -19.56 6.79
CA ASP A 450 -1.96 -19.49 7.06
C ASP A 450 -1.58 -18.43 8.10
N VAL A 451 -2.24 -18.49 9.26
CA VAL A 451 -1.91 -17.68 10.43
C VAL A 451 -1.47 -18.55 11.60
N LEU A 452 -2.13 -19.70 11.79
CA LEU A 452 -1.99 -20.54 12.98
C LEU A 452 -0.57 -21.08 13.17
N GLU A 453 0.09 -21.46 12.08
CA GLU A 453 1.47 -21.96 12.03
C GLU A 453 2.50 -20.89 12.42
N HIS A 454 2.18 -19.62 12.18
CA HIS A 454 3.03 -18.50 12.57
C HIS A 454 2.85 -18.12 14.04
N LEU A 455 1.85 -18.63 14.75
CA LEU A 455 1.68 -18.36 16.17
C LEU A 455 2.54 -19.28 17.02
N ALA A 456 3.05 -18.77 18.15
CA ALA A 456 3.69 -19.59 19.16
C ALA A 456 2.66 -20.55 19.80
N ASP A 457 3.11 -21.70 20.31
CA ASP A 457 2.21 -22.72 20.89
C ASP A 457 1.29 -22.17 21.99
N ALA A 458 1.79 -21.25 22.81
CA ALA A 458 1.02 -20.60 23.86
C ALA A 458 -0.14 -19.72 23.32
N ASP A 459 0.01 -19.18 22.11
CA ASP A 459 -0.94 -18.24 21.51
C ASP A 459 -1.95 -18.93 20.58
N ARG A 460 -1.63 -20.14 20.07
CA ARG A 460 -2.52 -20.91 19.18
C ARG A 460 -3.89 -21.15 19.80
N GLN A 461 -3.94 -21.52 21.08
CA GLN A 461 -5.22 -21.76 21.75
C GLN A 461 -6.02 -20.47 21.91
N ALA A 462 -5.38 -19.37 22.32
CA ALA A 462 -6.03 -18.06 22.44
C ALA A 462 -6.59 -17.60 21.10
N PHE A 463 -5.85 -17.84 20.01
CA PHE A 463 -6.29 -17.54 18.66
C PHE A 463 -7.54 -18.36 18.25
N LEU A 464 -7.57 -19.67 18.51
CA LEU A 464 -8.76 -20.48 18.24
C LEU A 464 -9.98 -20.01 19.06
N HIS A 465 -9.77 -19.60 20.31
CA HIS A 465 -10.82 -18.98 21.12
C HIS A 465 -11.31 -17.67 20.52
N GLU A 466 -10.42 -16.86 19.96
CA GLU A 466 -10.78 -15.59 19.36
C GLU A 466 -11.58 -15.77 18.06
N LEU A 467 -11.16 -16.67 17.18
CA LEU A 467 -11.93 -17.03 15.98
C LEU A 467 -13.32 -17.57 16.33
N ASP A 468 -13.43 -18.38 17.39
CA ASP A 468 -14.71 -18.82 17.94
C ASP A 468 -15.52 -17.62 18.48
N ARG A 469 -14.93 -16.74 19.29
CA ARG A 469 -15.63 -15.61 19.90
C ARG A 469 -16.28 -14.69 18.87
N VAL A 470 -15.55 -14.31 17.82
CA VAL A 470 -16.06 -13.35 16.82
C VAL A 470 -16.97 -13.97 15.75
N SER A 471 -16.93 -15.29 15.57
CA SER A 471 -17.78 -15.99 14.60
C SER A 471 -19.17 -16.31 15.16
N ARG A 472 -20.20 -16.13 14.33
CA ARG A 472 -21.60 -16.44 14.63
C ARG A 472 -21.97 -17.85 14.21
N ARG A 473 -21.56 -18.28 13.01
CA ARG A 473 -22.04 -19.54 12.40
C ARG A 473 -20.92 -20.47 11.94
N TRP A 474 -19.92 -19.91 11.25
CA TRP A 474 -18.90 -20.68 10.57
C TRP A 474 -17.51 -20.10 10.76
N ILE A 475 -16.52 -21.00 10.73
CA ILE A 475 -15.11 -20.65 10.67
C ILE A 475 -14.49 -21.47 9.53
N ILE A 476 -13.74 -20.80 8.65
CA ILE A 476 -12.85 -21.47 7.70
C ILE A 476 -11.42 -21.20 8.16
N LEU A 477 -10.72 -22.25 8.57
CA LEU A 477 -9.36 -22.20 9.08
C LEU A 477 -8.44 -23.07 8.22
N GLY A 478 -7.51 -22.45 7.50
CA GLY A 478 -6.50 -23.15 6.70
C GLY A 478 -5.12 -23.02 7.33
N ALA A 479 -4.40 -24.13 7.45
CA ALA A 479 -2.99 -24.13 7.87
C ALA A 479 -2.27 -25.39 7.36
N PRO A 480 -0.94 -25.32 7.13
CA PRO A 480 -0.13 -26.53 7.02
C PRO A 480 -0.14 -27.25 8.37
N PHE A 481 -0.45 -28.54 8.36
CA PHE A 481 -0.50 -29.36 9.57
C PHE A 481 0.66 -30.34 9.61
N ALA A 482 1.16 -30.60 10.83
CA ALA A 482 2.28 -31.51 11.05
C ALA A 482 1.96 -32.93 10.53
N SER A 483 2.78 -33.41 9.61
CA SER A 483 2.81 -34.80 9.16
C SER A 483 4.21 -35.14 8.63
N PRO A 484 4.62 -36.43 8.62
CA PRO A 484 5.94 -36.82 8.14
C PRO A 484 6.24 -36.36 6.71
N ASP A 485 5.23 -36.34 5.83
CA ASP A 485 5.39 -35.93 4.44
C ASP A 485 5.56 -34.41 4.31
N VAL A 486 4.76 -33.62 5.05
CA VAL A 486 4.86 -32.14 5.06
C VAL A 486 6.18 -31.68 5.65
N GLU A 487 6.59 -32.25 6.78
CA GLU A 487 7.89 -31.91 7.43
C GLU A 487 9.07 -32.24 6.51
N LYS A 488 9.00 -33.38 5.80
CA LYS A 488 10.00 -33.74 4.79
C LYS A 488 10.02 -32.74 3.62
N ALA A 489 8.87 -32.31 3.12
CA ALA A 489 8.78 -31.31 2.07
C ALA A 489 9.33 -29.96 2.51
N GLU A 490 9.03 -29.49 3.73
CA GLU A 490 9.61 -28.26 4.28
C GLU A 490 11.12 -28.36 4.48
N ALA A 491 11.62 -29.51 4.92
CA ALA A 491 13.06 -29.76 5.04
C ALA A 491 13.78 -29.71 3.68
N GLN A 492 13.15 -30.23 2.62
CA GLN A 492 13.66 -30.13 1.25
C GLN A 492 13.63 -28.68 0.75
N LEU A 493 12.54 -27.95 1.00
CA LEU A 493 12.41 -26.55 0.62
C LEU A 493 13.45 -25.67 1.34
N ALA A 494 13.73 -25.95 2.62
CA ALA A 494 14.75 -25.25 3.40
C ALA A 494 16.19 -25.46 2.89
N GLN A 495 16.43 -26.47 2.05
CA GLN A 495 17.72 -26.72 1.38
C GLN A 495 17.81 -26.10 -0.02
N SER A 496 16.75 -25.42 -0.48
CA SER A 496 16.67 -24.81 -1.80
C SER A 496 17.05 -23.31 -1.77
N VAL A 497 16.83 -22.60 -2.89
CA VAL A 497 16.90 -21.13 -2.97
C VAL A 497 16.06 -20.40 -1.92
N MET A 498 15.15 -21.11 -1.25
CA MET A 498 14.25 -20.62 -0.21
C MET A 498 14.85 -20.62 1.21
N GLN A 499 16.08 -21.08 1.42
CA GLN A 499 16.70 -21.23 2.75
C GLN A 499 16.66 -19.96 3.63
N ALA A 500 16.69 -18.78 3.00
CA ALA A 500 16.74 -17.48 3.67
C ALA A 500 15.35 -16.87 3.95
N ARG A 501 14.26 -17.55 3.61
CA ARG A 501 12.90 -17.02 3.82
C ARG A 501 12.47 -17.12 5.28
N HIS A 502 11.89 -16.03 5.77
CA HIS A 502 11.52 -15.87 7.18
C HIS A 502 10.52 -16.92 7.66
N PHE A 503 9.48 -17.21 6.88
CA PHE A 503 8.43 -18.15 7.28
C PHE A 503 8.94 -19.59 7.50
N LEU A 504 9.84 -20.09 6.65
CA LEU A 504 10.44 -21.42 6.83
C LEU A 504 11.34 -21.50 8.06
N LYS A 505 11.92 -20.37 8.48
CA LYS A 505 12.64 -20.30 9.75
C LYS A 505 11.66 -20.38 10.92
N GLU A 506 10.56 -19.63 10.87
CA GLU A 506 9.51 -19.68 11.89
C GLU A 506 8.90 -21.07 12.04
N HIS A 507 8.59 -21.77 10.94
CA HIS A 507 8.02 -23.12 11.01
C HIS A 507 8.99 -24.11 11.67
N ARG A 508 10.29 -23.98 11.40
CA ARG A 508 11.33 -24.80 12.05
C ARG A 508 11.48 -24.50 13.55
N GLU A 509 11.35 -23.24 13.94
CA GLU A 509 11.51 -22.81 15.33
C GLU A 509 10.26 -23.09 16.18
N ARG A 510 9.06 -22.94 15.60
CA ARG A 510 7.77 -23.04 16.30
C ARG A 510 7.07 -24.39 16.10
N GLY A 511 7.49 -25.18 15.11
CA GLY A 511 6.82 -26.41 14.69
C GLY A 511 5.48 -26.15 14.01
N LEU A 512 4.98 -27.11 13.23
CA LEU A 512 3.66 -27.03 12.62
C LEU A 512 2.54 -27.42 13.61
N PRO A 513 1.33 -26.84 13.51
CA PRO A 513 0.22 -27.24 14.36
C PRO A 513 -0.23 -28.68 14.06
N ALA A 514 -0.69 -29.39 15.08
CA ALA A 514 -1.32 -30.70 14.90
C ALA A 514 -2.81 -30.53 14.54
N GLN A 515 -3.23 -31.12 13.42
CA GLN A 515 -4.63 -31.05 12.97
C GLN A 515 -5.60 -31.63 14.00
N SER A 516 -5.22 -32.71 14.70
CA SER A 516 -6.02 -33.35 15.75
C SER A 516 -6.36 -32.38 16.87
N LEU A 517 -5.40 -31.58 17.35
CA LEU A 517 -5.61 -30.61 18.43
C LEU A 517 -6.64 -29.54 18.04
N VAL A 518 -6.55 -29.02 16.81
CA VAL A 518 -7.52 -28.04 16.29
C VAL A 518 -8.91 -28.66 16.16
N ARG A 519 -8.99 -29.91 15.67
CA ARG A 519 -10.27 -30.63 15.55
C ARG A 519 -10.88 -30.89 16.93
N ASP A 520 -10.12 -31.42 17.87
CA ASP A 520 -10.58 -31.75 19.22
C ASP A 520 -11.04 -30.49 19.98
N PHE A 521 -10.38 -29.36 19.77
CA PHE A 521 -10.80 -28.07 20.31
C PHE A 521 -12.24 -27.70 19.90
N TYR A 522 -12.59 -27.83 18.61
CA TYR A 522 -13.94 -27.49 18.15
C TYR A 522 -14.96 -28.60 18.42
N LEU A 523 -14.58 -29.88 18.29
CA LEU A 523 -15.45 -31.02 18.58
C LEU A 523 -15.89 -31.05 20.06
N SER A 524 -14.99 -30.72 20.99
CA SER A 524 -15.32 -30.63 22.43
C SER A 524 -16.35 -29.54 22.77
N ARG A 525 -16.62 -28.61 21.85
CA ARG A 525 -17.66 -27.57 21.96
C ARG A 525 -18.98 -27.95 21.29
N GLY A 526 -19.07 -29.16 20.73
CA GLY A 526 -20.25 -29.64 20.02
C GLY A 526 -20.39 -29.14 18.59
N TYR A 527 -19.31 -28.63 17.99
CA TYR A 527 -19.31 -28.17 16.60
C TYR A 527 -19.00 -29.31 15.62
N ALA A 528 -19.35 -29.13 14.35
CA ALA A 528 -18.97 -30.04 13.27
C ALA A 528 -17.70 -29.53 12.56
N VAL A 529 -16.79 -30.42 12.18
CA VAL A 529 -15.54 -30.07 11.48
C VAL A 529 -15.32 -30.93 10.24
N THR A 530 -15.38 -30.30 9.07
CA THR A 530 -15.10 -30.90 7.75
C THR A 530 -13.72 -30.44 7.26
N SER A 531 -12.93 -31.34 6.68
CA SER A 531 -11.57 -31.06 6.22
C SER A 531 -11.47 -31.18 4.69
N PHE A 532 -10.86 -30.19 4.05
CA PHE A 532 -10.62 -30.15 2.61
C PHE A 532 -9.10 -30.18 2.37
N PRO A 533 -8.55 -31.19 1.66
CA PRO A 533 -7.14 -31.17 1.27
C PRO A 533 -6.87 -30.04 0.27
N ASN A 534 -5.74 -29.36 0.42
CA ASN A 534 -5.36 -28.22 -0.40
C ASN A 534 -3.84 -28.20 -0.61
N GLY A 535 -3.40 -28.12 -1.87
CA GLY A 535 -1.98 -28.17 -2.23
C GLY A 535 -1.44 -29.58 -2.29
N TYR A 536 -1.75 -30.33 -3.35
CA TYR A 536 -1.21 -31.67 -3.57
C TYR A 536 0.33 -31.63 -3.49
N LEU A 537 0.89 -32.29 -2.47
CA LEU A 537 2.22 -32.00 -1.95
C LEU A 537 3.35 -32.04 -3.00
N PRO A 538 3.39 -33.02 -3.93
CA PRO A 538 4.39 -33.01 -5.01
C PRO A 538 4.26 -31.82 -5.97
N SER A 539 3.02 -31.44 -6.31
CA SER A 539 2.70 -30.27 -7.14
C SER A 539 3.06 -28.99 -6.42
N TRP A 540 2.60 -28.86 -5.18
CA TRP A 540 2.88 -27.71 -4.33
C TRP A 540 4.39 -27.46 -4.19
N LEU A 541 5.20 -28.49 -3.91
CA LEU A 541 6.65 -28.32 -3.75
C LEU A 541 7.31 -27.79 -5.03
N TYR A 542 6.90 -28.30 -6.19
CA TYR A 542 7.40 -27.81 -7.48
C TYR A 542 7.03 -26.34 -7.68
N TRP A 543 5.74 -26.00 -7.58
CA TRP A 543 5.23 -24.65 -7.78
C TRP A 543 5.83 -23.66 -6.79
N GLN A 544 6.08 -24.08 -5.55
CA GLN A 544 6.69 -23.24 -4.53
C GLN A 544 8.13 -22.86 -4.88
N VAL A 545 8.93 -23.79 -5.41
CA VAL A 545 10.30 -23.49 -5.84
C VAL A 545 10.31 -22.62 -7.08
N THR A 546 9.51 -22.98 -8.10
CA THR A 546 9.53 -22.28 -9.39
C THR A 546 8.91 -20.90 -9.33
N THR A 547 7.77 -20.71 -8.65
CA THR A 547 7.12 -19.40 -8.49
C THR A 547 8.09 -18.38 -7.91
N GLN A 548 8.98 -18.81 -7.01
CA GLN A 548 9.97 -17.94 -6.37
C GLN A 548 11.08 -17.52 -7.32
N LEU A 549 11.47 -18.40 -8.26
CA LEU A 549 12.37 -18.05 -9.35
C LEU A 549 11.76 -17.00 -10.28
N TYR A 550 10.48 -17.15 -10.67
CA TYR A 550 9.80 -16.16 -11.50
C TYR A 550 9.57 -14.85 -10.76
N PHE A 551 9.17 -14.91 -9.49
CA PHE A 551 8.99 -13.73 -8.65
C PHE A 551 10.30 -12.95 -8.49
N ALA A 552 11.45 -13.62 -8.39
CA ALA A 552 12.76 -12.98 -8.33
C ALA A 552 13.14 -12.20 -9.61
N LEU A 553 12.50 -12.47 -10.75
CA LEU A 553 12.65 -11.65 -11.96
C LEU A 553 11.98 -10.28 -11.80
N ASN A 554 11.04 -10.16 -10.87
CA ASN A 554 10.15 -9.02 -10.65
C ASN A 554 9.42 -8.57 -11.93
N ASP A 555 9.23 -9.44 -12.91
CA ASP A 555 8.62 -9.09 -14.19
C ASP A 555 7.11 -9.32 -14.13
N TYR A 556 6.34 -8.24 -14.30
CA TYR A 556 4.88 -8.26 -14.19
C TYR A 556 4.22 -9.28 -15.15
N ASP A 557 4.55 -9.23 -16.44
CA ASP A 557 3.89 -10.05 -17.47
C ASP A 557 4.26 -11.53 -17.32
N VAL A 558 5.55 -11.80 -17.15
CA VAL A 558 6.09 -13.16 -16.96
C VAL A 558 5.50 -13.81 -15.71
N THR A 559 5.53 -13.10 -14.57
CA THR A 559 5.06 -13.67 -13.29
C THR A 559 3.57 -13.95 -13.32
N ARG A 560 2.75 -13.03 -13.83
CA ARG A 560 1.31 -13.22 -13.89
C ARG A 560 0.89 -14.32 -14.86
N ARG A 561 1.55 -14.43 -16.02
CA ARG A 561 1.28 -15.52 -16.98
C ARG A 561 1.63 -16.87 -16.39
N TYR A 562 2.76 -16.95 -15.70
CA TYR A 562 3.20 -18.16 -15.01
C TYR A 562 2.19 -18.60 -13.94
N ASN A 563 1.78 -17.69 -13.08
CA ASN A 563 0.75 -17.94 -12.06
C ASN A 563 -0.60 -18.34 -12.67
N SER A 564 -1.02 -17.67 -13.76
CA SER A 564 -2.28 -17.99 -14.46
C SER A 564 -2.28 -19.39 -15.09
N LEU A 565 -1.10 -19.93 -15.41
CA LEU A 565 -0.98 -21.30 -15.91
C LEU A 565 -1.40 -22.32 -14.84
N TYR A 566 -0.98 -22.13 -13.59
CA TYR A 566 -1.38 -22.97 -12.47
C TYR A 566 -2.92 -23.01 -12.32
N GLY A 567 -3.55 -21.84 -12.21
CA GLY A 567 -4.99 -21.74 -11.98
C GLY A 567 -5.84 -22.37 -13.09
N ARG A 568 -5.40 -22.25 -14.35
CA ARG A 568 -6.12 -22.80 -15.51
C ARG A 568 -5.95 -24.30 -15.69
N VAL A 569 -4.77 -24.84 -15.42
CA VAL A 569 -4.42 -26.22 -15.79
C VAL A 569 -4.40 -27.13 -14.58
N PHE A 570 -3.75 -26.73 -13.49
CA PHE A 570 -3.40 -27.64 -12.39
C PHE A 570 -4.36 -27.58 -11.20
N PHE A 571 -4.93 -26.40 -10.90
CA PHE A 571 -5.74 -26.19 -9.69
C PHE A 571 -6.89 -27.20 -9.52
N SER A 572 -7.56 -27.60 -10.59
CA SER A 572 -8.70 -28.54 -10.54
C SER A 572 -8.32 -29.93 -10.03
N GLY A 573 -7.06 -30.35 -10.17
CA GLY A 573 -6.53 -31.63 -9.69
C GLY A 573 -5.72 -31.54 -8.39
N ASP A 574 -5.58 -30.34 -7.82
CA ASP A 574 -4.60 -30.06 -6.77
C ASP A 574 -5.17 -30.20 -5.34
N ASN A 575 -6.50 -30.20 -5.19
CA ASN A 575 -7.19 -30.33 -3.90
C ASN A 575 -7.38 -31.81 -3.51
N ARG A 576 -6.28 -32.52 -3.25
CA ARG A 576 -6.27 -33.96 -2.93
C ARG A 576 -5.07 -34.35 -2.06
N GLU A 577 -5.14 -35.54 -1.49
CA GLU A 577 -4.05 -36.11 -0.68
C GLU A 577 -2.91 -36.74 -1.52
N PRO A 578 -1.67 -36.80 -0.98
CA PRO A 578 -1.21 -36.08 0.21
C PRO A 578 -1.19 -34.57 -0.02
N ALA A 579 -1.71 -33.80 0.93
CA ALA A 579 -1.79 -32.34 0.85
C ALA A 579 -0.78 -31.63 1.77
N TYR A 580 -0.25 -30.49 1.33
CA TYR A 580 0.55 -29.60 2.16
C TYR A 580 -0.27 -28.97 3.28
N ARG A 581 -1.53 -28.66 2.98
CA ARG A 581 -2.44 -27.89 3.83
C ARG A 581 -3.79 -28.57 3.91
N HIS A 582 -4.49 -28.36 5.02
CA HIS A 582 -5.92 -28.63 5.10
C HIS A 582 -6.67 -27.35 5.40
N ILE A 583 -7.80 -27.17 4.72
CA ILE A 583 -8.78 -26.14 5.01
C ILE A 583 -9.89 -26.79 5.83
N LEU A 584 -10.05 -26.36 7.07
CA LEU A 584 -11.06 -26.84 8.00
C LEU A 584 -12.27 -25.92 7.95
N LEU A 585 -13.44 -26.47 7.62
CA LEU A 585 -14.73 -25.82 7.83
C LEU A 585 -15.29 -26.26 9.18
N VAL A 586 -15.41 -25.31 10.10
CA VAL A 586 -16.09 -25.49 11.39
C VAL A 586 -17.49 -24.91 11.29
N SER A 587 -18.50 -25.69 11.69
CA SER A 587 -19.88 -25.24 11.77
C SER A 587 -20.41 -25.37 13.19
N LYS A 588 -20.88 -24.24 13.76
CA LYS A 588 -21.41 -24.17 15.13
C LYS A 588 -22.81 -24.74 15.29
N SER A 589 -23.46 -25.05 14.18
CA SER A 589 -24.79 -25.66 14.15
C SER A 589 -24.85 -26.67 13.02
N PRO A 590 -25.71 -27.70 13.09
CA PRO A 590 -25.87 -28.64 12.00
C PRO A 590 -26.18 -27.94 10.67
N LEU A 591 -25.46 -28.30 9.61
CA LEU A 591 -25.76 -27.84 8.25
C LEU A 591 -27.02 -28.55 7.74
N ASP A 592 -27.84 -27.85 6.95
CA ASP A 592 -28.95 -28.50 6.27
C ASP A 592 -28.44 -29.50 5.20
N ALA A 593 -29.31 -30.43 4.81
CA ALA A 593 -28.94 -31.53 3.92
C ALA A 593 -28.50 -31.05 2.52
N ALA A 594 -29.03 -29.94 2.01
CA ALA A 594 -28.67 -29.41 0.70
C ALA A 594 -27.27 -28.79 0.75
N THR A 595 -27.02 -27.93 1.75
CA THR A 595 -25.70 -27.34 2.01
C THR A 595 -24.64 -28.43 2.22
N ALA A 596 -24.95 -29.46 3.01
CA ALA A 596 -24.03 -30.58 3.25
C ALA A 596 -23.71 -31.36 1.96
N ALA A 597 -24.71 -31.60 1.09
CA ALA A 597 -24.51 -32.29 -0.18
C ALA A 597 -23.66 -31.45 -1.17
N GLU A 598 -23.89 -30.14 -1.26
CA GLU A 598 -23.09 -29.23 -2.09
C GLU A 598 -21.61 -29.21 -1.63
N LEU A 599 -21.36 -29.13 -0.32
CA LEU A 599 -20.01 -29.18 0.24
C LEU A 599 -19.33 -30.54 0.00
N ALA A 600 -20.07 -31.66 0.14
CA ALA A 600 -19.55 -32.99 -0.21
C ALA A 600 -19.19 -33.08 -1.70
N GLY A 601 -19.93 -32.40 -2.57
CA GLY A 601 -19.62 -32.28 -4.00
C GLY A 601 -18.27 -31.60 -4.26
N LEU A 602 -17.87 -30.61 -3.44
CA LEU A 602 -16.54 -29.97 -3.55
C LEU A 602 -15.41 -30.93 -3.19
N LEU A 603 -15.58 -31.78 -2.17
CA LEU A 603 -14.62 -32.83 -1.80
C LEU A 603 -14.50 -33.92 -2.85
N SER A 604 -15.60 -34.19 -3.54
CA SER A 604 -15.73 -35.33 -4.44
C SER A 604 -15.35 -35.01 -5.88
N ARG A 605 -14.96 -33.76 -6.23
CA ARG A 605 -14.60 -33.35 -7.60
C ARG A 605 -13.48 -34.27 -8.14
N PRO A 606 -13.79 -35.29 -8.97
CA PRO A 606 -12.79 -36.19 -9.47
C PRO A 606 -12.16 -35.52 -10.69
N ASN A 607 -10.84 -35.34 -10.69
CA ASN A 607 -10.14 -35.28 -11.96
C ASN A 607 -9.67 -36.71 -12.26
N SER A 608 -10.29 -37.37 -13.25
CA SER A 608 -9.99 -38.76 -13.58
C SER A 608 -8.57 -38.95 -14.11
N ASP A 609 -7.92 -37.87 -14.56
CA ASP A 609 -6.50 -37.82 -14.93
C ASP A 609 -5.97 -36.37 -14.75
N PRO A 610 -5.56 -35.97 -13.53
CA PRO A 610 -5.09 -34.62 -13.28
C PRO A 610 -3.76 -34.39 -14.01
N PRO A 611 -3.55 -33.21 -14.63
CA PRO A 611 -2.34 -32.92 -15.38
C PRO A 611 -1.12 -33.06 -14.49
N ARG A 612 -0.10 -33.72 -15.03
CA ARG A 612 1.14 -34.03 -14.31
C ARG A 612 2.14 -32.90 -14.54
N ILE A 613 2.99 -32.63 -13.56
CA ILE A 613 4.00 -31.55 -13.65
C ILE A 613 4.96 -31.83 -14.80
N GLU A 614 5.21 -33.10 -15.08
CA GLU A 614 5.99 -33.60 -16.20
C GLU A 614 5.45 -33.13 -17.56
N ASP A 615 4.15 -32.85 -17.65
CA ASP A 615 3.49 -32.35 -18.85
C ASP A 615 3.57 -30.81 -18.98
N LEU A 616 4.15 -30.11 -18.00
CA LEU A 616 4.24 -28.65 -18.00
C LEU A 616 5.06 -28.13 -19.17
N GLY A 617 6.16 -28.81 -19.52
CA GLY A 617 7.00 -28.47 -20.67
C GLY A 617 6.30 -28.63 -22.03
N LEU A 618 5.17 -29.36 -22.06
CA LEU A 618 4.34 -29.51 -23.26
C LEU A 618 3.28 -28.41 -23.38
N GLN A 619 3.10 -27.58 -22.35
CA GLN A 619 2.13 -26.48 -22.37
C GLN A 619 2.65 -25.32 -23.23
N PRO A 620 1.96 -24.92 -24.32
CA PRO A 620 2.41 -23.82 -25.18
C PRO A 620 2.65 -22.51 -24.40
N ALA A 621 1.80 -22.22 -23.43
CA ALA A 621 1.93 -21.04 -22.57
C ALA A 621 3.22 -21.06 -21.72
N PHE A 622 3.68 -22.25 -21.30
CA PHE A 622 4.94 -22.37 -20.56
C PHE A 622 6.14 -22.08 -21.46
N LEU A 623 6.12 -22.55 -22.71
CA LEU A 623 7.16 -22.30 -23.70
C LEU A 623 7.26 -20.81 -24.07
N GLU A 624 6.12 -20.13 -24.27
CA GLU A 624 6.09 -18.68 -24.51
C GLU A 624 6.72 -17.87 -23.36
N ILE A 625 6.45 -18.27 -22.10
CA ILE A 625 7.03 -17.60 -20.93
C ILE A 625 8.56 -17.74 -20.95
N HIS A 626 9.09 -18.93 -21.23
CA HIS A 626 10.54 -19.16 -21.28
C HIS A 626 11.21 -18.41 -22.43
N GLN A 627 10.56 -18.35 -23.59
CA GLN A 627 11.06 -17.58 -24.72
C GLN A 627 11.21 -16.10 -24.34
N ARG A 628 10.21 -15.50 -23.69
CA ARG A 628 10.25 -14.11 -23.22
C ARG A 628 11.38 -13.86 -22.22
N ILE A 629 11.61 -14.80 -21.30
CA ILE A 629 12.72 -14.70 -20.34
C ILE A 629 14.06 -14.70 -21.07
N THR A 630 14.23 -15.59 -22.05
CA THR A 630 15.45 -15.65 -22.87
C THR A 630 15.66 -14.35 -23.63
N GLU A 631 14.63 -13.83 -24.31
CA GLU A 631 14.69 -12.56 -25.05
C GLU A 631 15.08 -11.39 -24.14
N ARG A 632 14.52 -11.31 -22.92
CA ARG A 632 14.91 -10.28 -21.93
C ARG A 632 16.32 -10.48 -21.40
N ALA A 633 16.75 -11.72 -21.17
CA ALA A 633 18.10 -12.01 -20.73
C ALA A 633 19.13 -11.60 -21.79
N GLU A 634 18.86 -11.86 -23.07
CA GLU A 634 19.68 -11.43 -24.20
C GLU A 634 19.75 -9.90 -24.30
N GLN A 635 18.61 -9.20 -24.15
CA GLN A 635 18.57 -7.73 -24.12
C GLN A 635 19.42 -7.14 -22.99
N ARG A 636 19.31 -7.71 -21.78
CA ARG A 636 20.11 -7.30 -20.62
C ARG A 636 21.59 -7.60 -20.81
N GLN A 637 21.93 -8.77 -21.35
CA GLN A 637 23.32 -9.14 -21.64
C GLN A 637 23.95 -8.22 -22.69
N LYS A 638 23.19 -7.85 -23.73
CA LYS A 638 23.61 -6.86 -24.71
C LYS A 638 23.89 -5.52 -24.04
N SER A 639 22.97 -5.03 -23.22
CA SER A 639 23.13 -3.79 -22.44
C SER A 639 24.36 -3.84 -21.53
N LEU A 640 24.59 -4.93 -20.79
CA LEU A 640 25.79 -5.10 -19.96
C LEU A 640 27.09 -5.13 -20.76
N THR A 641 27.06 -5.74 -21.95
CA THR A 641 28.21 -5.79 -22.86
C THR A 641 28.53 -4.38 -23.39
N ASP A 642 27.49 -3.62 -23.76
CA ASP A 642 27.60 -2.23 -24.20
C ASP A 642 28.15 -1.34 -23.07
N VAL A 643 27.73 -1.56 -21.81
CA VAL A 643 28.29 -0.90 -20.62
C VAL A 643 29.77 -1.21 -20.47
N GLN A 644 30.14 -2.49 -20.51
CA GLN A 644 31.53 -2.90 -20.35
C GLN A 644 32.40 -2.32 -21.48
N PHE A 645 31.87 -2.26 -22.70
CA PHE A 645 32.53 -1.60 -23.83
C PHE A 645 32.73 -0.10 -23.57
N LEU A 646 31.70 0.63 -23.12
CA LEU A 646 31.78 2.06 -22.80
C LEU A 646 32.76 2.35 -21.66
N ILE A 647 32.75 1.57 -20.58
CA ILE A 647 33.72 1.66 -19.48
C ILE A 647 35.15 1.50 -20.01
N ASN A 648 35.38 0.51 -20.87
CA ASN A 648 36.68 0.26 -21.47
C ASN A 648 37.13 1.44 -22.37
N GLN A 649 36.23 2.06 -23.13
CA GLN A 649 36.56 3.24 -23.94
C GLN A 649 36.87 4.46 -23.06
N ARG A 650 36.11 4.69 -21.98
CA ARG A 650 36.38 5.77 -21.01
C ARG A 650 37.76 5.61 -20.36
N GLN A 651 38.12 4.41 -19.94
CA GLN A 651 39.44 4.12 -19.37
C GLN A 651 40.57 4.40 -20.36
N LYS A 652 40.40 4.03 -21.65
CA LYS A 652 41.36 4.36 -22.71
C LYS A 652 41.52 5.87 -22.90
N LEU A 653 40.41 6.61 -22.88
CA LEU A 653 40.40 8.07 -23.00
C LEU A 653 41.09 8.76 -21.81
N ILE A 654 40.81 8.32 -20.58
CA ILE A 654 41.48 8.81 -19.36
C ILE A 654 42.99 8.57 -19.46
N GLY A 655 43.40 7.37 -19.87
CA GLY A 655 44.81 7.05 -20.05
C GLY A 655 45.47 7.88 -21.17
N PHE A 656 44.75 8.20 -22.24
CA PHE A 656 45.22 9.11 -23.28
C PHE A 656 45.41 10.53 -22.73
N MET A 657 44.40 11.08 -22.03
CA MET A 657 44.47 12.40 -21.42
C MET A 657 45.60 12.52 -20.41
N GLN A 658 45.80 11.52 -19.54
CA GLN A 658 46.91 11.49 -18.58
C GLN A 658 48.26 11.54 -19.29
N ARG A 659 48.45 10.74 -20.35
CA ARG A 659 49.68 10.79 -21.15
C ARG A 659 49.91 12.17 -21.78
N SER A 660 48.86 12.79 -22.33
CA SER A 660 48.97 14.13 -22.91
C SER A 660 49.28 15.20 -21.86
N ILE A 661 48.69 15.12 -20.66
CA ILE A 661 49.00 16.01 -19.53
C ILE A 661 50.45 15.81 -19.07
N ASP A 662 50.91 14.58 -18.96
CA ASP A 662 52.30 14.27 -18.59
C ASP A 662 53.30 14.77 -19.65
N GLU A 663 52.96 14.67 -20.94
CA GLU A 663 53.76 15.26 -22.02
C GLU A 663 53.80 16.80 -21.96
N LEU A 664 52.66 17.45 -21.70
CA LEU A 664 52.59 18.90 -21.52
C LEU A 664 53.36 19.37 -20.29
N ARG A 665 53.26 18.66 -19.15
CA ARG A 665 54.07 18.91 -17.95
C ARG A 665 55.56 18.77 -18.23
N ARG A 666 55.97 17.74 -18.98
CA ARG A 666 57.38 17.58 -19.42
C ARG A 666 57.86 18.70 -20.34
N LEU A 667 56.95 19.37 -21.06
CA LEU A 667 57.28 20.54 -21.88
C LEU A 667 57.40 21.82 -21.04
N GLU A 668 56.61 21.97 -19.97
CA GLU A 668 56.72 23.07 -18.99
C GLU A 668 57.96 22.93 -18.09
N GLU A 669 58.32 21.70 -17.70
CA GLU A 669 59.51 21.39 -16.89
C GLU A 669 60.83 21.52 -17.66
N ARG A 670 60.80 21.83 -18.97
CA ARG A 670 61.99 22.30 -19.69
C ARG A 670 62.05 23.81 -19.58
N PRO A 671 62.91 24.37 -18.71
CA PRO A 671 63.00 25.81 -18.59
C PRO A 671 63.47 26.39 -19.93
N LEU A 672 62.89 27.53 -20.33
CA LEU A 672 63.31 28.29 -21.52
C LEU A 672 64.83 28.50 -21.58
N TRP A 673 65.51 28.55 -20.43
CA TRP A 673 66.97 28.66 -20.35
C TRP A 673 67.73 27.43 -20.87
N ARG A 674 67.19 26.20 -20.81
CA ARG A 674 67.83 25.02 -21.42
C ARG A 674 67.76 25.05 -22.96
N LYS A 675 66.65 25.53 -23.54
CA LYS A 675 66.56 25.78 -24.99
C LYS A 675 67.50 26.91 -25.44
N ALA A 676 67.72 27.92 -24.59
CA ALA A 676 68.72 28.97 -24.84
C ALA A 676 70.16 28.44 -24.69
N TRP A 677 70.41 27.55 -23.72
CA TRP A 677 71.71 26.94 -23.46
C TRP A 677 72.15 25.96 -24.56
N ASP A 678 71.22 25.16 -25.11
CA ASP A 678 71.51 24.26 -26.22
C ASP A 678 71.77 25.03 -27.53
N ARG A 679 71.04 26.14 -27.78
CA ARG A 679 71.34 27.07 -28.88
C ARG A 679 72.66 27.82 -28.73
N LEU A 680 73.14 28.05 -27.49
CA LEU A 680 74.45 28.64 -27.21
C LEU A 680 75.59 27.63 -27.39
N ARG A 681 75.35 26.34 -27.08
CA ARG A 681 76.31 25.24 -27.30
C ARG A 681 76.53 24.90 -28.78
N GLU A 682 75.51 25.03 -29.63
CA GLU A 682 75.66 24.86 -31.09
C GLU A 682 76.38 26.03 -31.78
N LYS A 683 76.55 27.19 -31.12
CA LYS A 683 77.32 28.33 -31.64
C LYS A 683 78.78 28.40 -31.15
N THR A 684 79.20 27.47 -30.28
CA THR A 684 80.58 27.37 -29.77
C THR A 684 81.24 26.03 -30.12
N ARG A 685 80.75 25.36 -31.16
CA ARG A 685 81.41 24.25 -31.84
C ARG A 685 81.56 24.52 -33.32
#